data_AF-A0A942ILT8-F1
#
_entry.id   AF-A0A942ILT8-F1
#
_cell.length_a   1.000
_cell.length_b   1.000
_cell.length_c   1.000
_cell.angle_alpha   90.00
_cell.angle_beta   90.00
_cell.angle_gamma   90.00
#
_symmetry.space_group_name_H-M   'P 1'
#
loop_
_entity.id
_entity.type
_entity.pdbx_description
1 polymer ?
#
loop_
_entity_poly.entity_id
_entity_poly.type
_entity_poly.pdbx_seq_one_letter_code
_entity_poly.pdbx_strand_id
1 'polypeptide(L)'
;MLGKKVLNSVYWHCSLTSSQDSKVQQTIKAAEVLAHLKPGLDYNIIKYDSKSGMLSLLWYPNFFEEPFPALETSFRIDLTTQRVEKRSYQTSLNPPILHRKELLLSGDAPKQFTQLTETAEQLGLFDDTIRIGFKQAWEALVREKGFQIIDYQFVPIGNDESTDSPNFEFLESTRISRHLTALSRSNLSAPMQCLARHGFLDGTLTVFDYGCGKGDDIRNLSANAIPVAGWDPHYAPNHPKQAADIVNLGFVINVIENYQERLEALIGAYNLATQVLVVSAMLFNQNALKGQAFNDGVVTQRNTFQKYFTQSELKVFLTDTLETYAIPVAPGIFFVFKNQDAEQRFLLGRQSSQRNVLRLSHRPVSPAEPKLSRNDKKCLAYKHLIDPLWQKILELGRLPDKSEIDSMIELTEAFGSISKAIRFTLDNNEAALFEQARQSKVEDLITYFALQAFSKRKQYKHLEAGLQKDIKAFFGDYQSAIETARSILFKISNAELIAEACHQATEQGLGFLDEGEALHLHTSMVQELPALLRIYIGCATILYGDIEQTDLIKIHIQSGKLSLMRYDDFENQAIPRLLERVKINLREQTFDLYEYGDSFEPTNLYLKSRYINEEFPHIAEQLNFDEQLQALNLFDLSGYGPNPEEFRQTLSRARFEIDRLSLIRSRKIPNLDEFCGAYLTYRQLIECGETQQITGISNRPIQPDSYSALYDLAINILDPVIDYFGMIRLTYGFCSHELGKHIKKRVAPKLDQHAAYEVNSKKNYICSRLGAAVDFIVDDEDMREVANWIAENTPFDRLYFYGEHRPIHVSFGAEQKGQYIDLVITGTGRLAPKNRKVIY
;
A
#
# COMPACT_ATOMS: atom_id res chain seq x y z
N MET A 1 -12.36 7.04 -30.58
CA MET A 1 -13.01 7.15 -29.26
C MET A 1 -12.87 8.57 -28.75
N LEU A 2 -13.96 9.12 -28.22
CA LEU A 2 -14.04 10.43 -27.58
C LEU A 2 -13.85 10.28 -26.06
N GLY A 3 -13.30 11.30 -25.39
CA GLY A 3 -13.06 11.31 -23.94
C GLY A 3 -11.59 11.40 -23.53
N LYS A 4 -11.35 11.42 -22.22
CA LYS A 4 -10.03 11.55 -21.59
C LYS A 4 -9.23 10.27 -21.74
N LYS A 5 -8.04 10.33 -22.35
CA LYS A 5 -7.12 9.19 -22.47
C LYS A 5 -6.16 9.15 -21.28
N VAL A 6 -5.96 7.97 -20.68
CA VAL A 6 -4.98 7.72 -19.61
C VAL A 6 -4.38 6.33 -19.85
N LEU A 7 -3.07 6.27 -20.12
CA LEU A 7 -2.37 5.04 -20.52
C LEU A 7 -3.12 4.31 -21.67
N ASN A 8 -3.47 3.03 -21.51
CA ASN A 8 -4.22 2.23 -22.50
C ASN A 8 -5.75 2.42 -22.44
N SER A 9 -6.26 3.19 -21.46
CA SER A 9 -7.68 3.39 -21.20
C SER A 9 -8.21 4.73 -21.72
N VAL A 10 -9.48 4.74 -22.11
CA VAL A 10 -10.24 5.96 -22.44
C VAL A 10 -11.44 6.08 -21.49
N TYR A 11 -11.66 7.27 -20.96
CA TYR A 11 -12.71 7.59 -20.00
C TYR A 11 -13.71 8.59 -20.59
N TRP A 12 -15.01 8.35 -20.43
CA TRP A 12 -16.06 9.31 -20.83
C TRP A 12 -17.32 9.19 -19.97
N HIS A 13 -18.12 10.26 -19.93
CA HIS A 13 -19.44 10.26 -19.30
C HIS A 13 -20.47 9.57 -20.19
N CYS A 14 -21.44 8.85 -19.61
CA CYS A 14 -22.36 7.97 -20.32
C CYS A 14 -23.20 8.66 -21.41
N SER A 15 -23.38 9.98 -21.34
CA SER A 15 -23.99 10.78 -22.41
C SER A 15 -23.22 10.76 -23.74
N LEU A 16 -21.90 10.53 -23.72
CA LEU A 16 -21.07 10.43 -24.93
C LEU A 16 -21.10 9.04 -25.58
N THR A 17 -21.72 8.04 -24.96
CA THR A 17 -21.69 6.65 -25.46
C THR A 17 -22.28 6.52 -26.87
N SER A 18 -23.38 7.23 -27.17
CA SER A 18 -24.01 7.26 -28.50
C SER A 18 -23.11 7.83 -29.60
N SER A 19 -22.08 8.60 -29.24
CA SER A 19 -21.09 9.20 -30.15
C SER A 19 -19.79 8.38 -30.27
N GLN A 20 -19.69 7.23 -29.60
CA GLN A 20 -18.57 6.29 -29.78
C GLN A 20 -18.79 5.39 -31.01
N ASP A 21 -17.78 4.61 -31.38
CA ASP A 21 -17.91 3.62 -32.45
C ASP A 21 -18.99 2.57 -32.13
N SER A 22 -19.76 2.16 -33.13
CA SER A 22 -20.71 1.05 -33.09
C SER A 22 -20.23 -0.20 -32.34
N LYS A 23 -18.96 -0.61 -32.53
CA LYS A 23 -18.38 -1.79 -31.85
C LYS A 23 -18.25 -1.55 -30.34
N VAL A 24 -17.81 -0.34 -29.96
CA VAL A 24 -17.67 0.08 -28.56
C VAL A 24 -19.04 0.18 -27.89
N GLN A 25 -20.05 0.71 -28.58
CA GLN A 25 -21.44 0.75 -28.10
C GLN A 25 -22.00 -0.66 -27.81
N GLN A 26 -21.77 -1.62 -28.70
CA GLN A 26 -22.17 -3.02 -28.50
C GLN A 26 -21.47 -3.65 -27.30
N THR A 27 -20.17 -3.40 -27.12
CA THR A 27 -19.39 -3.90 -25.97
C THR A 27 -19.95 -3.39 -24.64
N ILE A 28 -20.26 -2.09 -24.55
CA ILE A 28 -20.88 -1.50 -23.34
C ILE A 28 -22.25 -2.12 -23.10
N LYS A 29 -23.06 -2.32 -24.16
CA LYS A 29 -24.40 -2.89 -24.00
C LYS A 29 -24.37 -4.33 -23.52
N ALA A 30 -23.39 -5.13 -23.95
CA ALA A 30 -23.18 -6.47 -23.41
C ALA A 30 -22.82 -6.43 -21.91
N ALA A 31 -21.97 -5.48 -21.50
CA ALA A 31 -21.59 -5.29 -20.10
C ALA A 31 -22.75 -4.80 -19.21
N GLU A 32 -23.57 -3.85 -19.69
CA GLU A 32 -24.82 -3.43 -19.02
C GLU A 32 -25.75 -4.63 -18.76
N VAL A 33 -25.91 -5.52 -19.74
CA VAL A 33 -26.77 -6.72 -19.62
C VAL A 33 -26.18 -7.72 -18.62
N LEU A 34 -24.87 -7.99 -18.70
CA LEU A 34 -24.17 -8.94 -17.83
C LEU A 34 -24.15 -8.51 -16.36
N ALA A 35 -23.92 -7.22 -16.10
CA ALA A 35 -23.89 -6.67 -14.74
C ALA A 35 -25.27 -6.20 -14.22
N HIS A 36 -26.30 -6.26 -15.07
CA HIS A 36 -27.66 -5.77 -14.80
C HIS A 36 -27.76 -4.27 -14.44
N LEU A 37 -26.92 -3.43 -15.06
CA LEU A 37 -26.78 -1.99 -14.76
C LEU A 37 -27.42 -1.08 -15.83
N LYS A 38 -27.78 0.13 -15.45
CA LYS A 38 -28.36 1.17 -16.31
C LYS A 38 -27.55 2.48 -16.29
N PRO A 39 -27.24 3.07 -17.45
CA PRO A 39 -26.55 4.37 -17.52
C PRO A 39 -27.39 5.49 -16.88
N GLY A 40 -26.72 6.37 -16.14
CA GLY A 40 -27.33 7.52 -15.46
C GLY A 40 -28.08 7.19 -14.17
N LEU A 41 -28.19 5.90 -13.80
CA LEU A 41 -28.76 5.44 -12.53
C LEU A 41 -27.73 4.67 -11.70
N ASP A 42 -27.07 3.68 -12.30
CA ASP A 42 -26.15 2.78 -11.60
C ASP A 42 -24.67 3.07 -11.92
N TYR A 43 -24.40 3.84 -12.99
CA TYR A 43 -23.09 4.38 -13.35
C TYR A 43 -23.24 5.62 -14.24
N ASN A 44 -22.22 6.49 -14.25
CA ASN A 44 -22.19 7.68 -15.11
C ASN A 44 -20.85 7.89 -15.84
N ILE A 45 -19.75 7.26 -15.42
CA ILE A 45 -18.48 7.24 -16.16
C ILE A 45 -18.16 5.81 -16.63
N ILE A 46 -17.60 5.70 -17.84
CA ILE A 46 -17.06 4.47 -18.41
C ILE A 46 -15.52 4.60 -18.44
N LYS A 47 -14.78 3.58 -17.97
CA LYS A 47 -13.36 3.32 -18.29
C LYS A 47 -13.34 2.16 -19.29
N TYR A 48 -12.79 2.38 -20.48
CA TYR A 48 -12.66 1.36 -21.52
C TYR A 48 -11.18 1.13 -21.83
N ASP A 49 -10.69 -0.08 -21.59
CA ASP A 49 -9.34 -0.48 -22.00
C ASP A 49 -9.38 -1.02 -23.44
N SER A 50 -8.57 -0.40 -24.30
CA SER A 50 -8.49 -0.76 -25.72
C SER A 50 -7.72 -2.06 -26.00
N LYS A 51 -6.95 -2.58 -25.03
CA LYS A 51 -6.07 -3.74 -25.19
C LYS A 51 -6.48 -4.95 -24.35
N SER A 52 -6.90 -4.74 -23.09
CA SER A 52 -7.16 -5.87 -22.16
C SER A 52 -8.55 -6.50 -22.30
N GLY A 53 -9.46 -5.92 -23.09
CA GLY A 53 -10.84 -6.39 -23.20
C GLY A 53 -11.71 -6.14 -21.97
N MET A 54 -11.14 -5.54 -20.92
CA MET A 54 -11.85 -5.20 -19.69
C MET A 54 -12.53 -3.83 -19.77
N LEU A 55 -13.73 -3.75 -19.21
CA LEU A 55 -14.49 -2.53 -19.02
C LEU A 55 -14.55 -2.19 -17.53
N SER A 56 -14.70 -0.91 -17.18
CA SER A 56 -15.22 -0.54 -15.87
C SER A 56 -16.33 0.51 -15.97
N LEU A 57 -17.39 0.30 -15.22
CA LEU A 57 -18.53 1.21 -15.09
C LEU A 57 -18.45 1.84 -13.69
N LEU A 58 -18.44 3.17 -13.63
CA LEU A 58 -18.10 3.93 -12.43
C LEU A 58 -19.24 4.89 -12.07
N TRP A 59 -19.60 4.92 -10.79
CA TRP A 59 -20.63 5.79 -10.23
C TRP A 59 -20.02 6.90 -9.38
N TYR A 60 -20.07 8.12 -9.89
CA TYR A 60 -19.74 9.35 -9.17
C TYR A 60 -21.05 10.07 -8.81
N PRO A 61 -21.61 9.92 -7.59
CA PRO A 61 -22.75 10.72 -7.17
C PRO A 61 -22.42 12.22 -7.28
N ASN A 62 -23.43 13.07 -7.43
CA ASN A 62 -23.26 14.53 -7.48
C ASN A 62 -22.24 15.00 -8.54
N PHE A 63 -22.10 14.27 -9.65
CA PHE A 63 -21.06 14.51 -10.67
C PHE A 63 -21.06 15.95 -11.23
N PHE A 64 -22.22 16.61 -11.33
CA PHE A 64 -22.31 17.98 -11.83
C PHE A 64 -22.18 19.02 -10.71
N GLU A 65 -22.49 18.62 -9.48
CA GLU A 65 -22.65 19.46 -8.29
C GLU A 65 -21.34 19.58 -7.49
N GLU A 66 -20.55 18.51 -7.33
CA GLU A 66 -19.29 18.53 -6.57
C GLU A 66 -18.06 18.86 -7.44
N PRO A 67 -17.11 19.69 -6.97
CA PRO A 67 -15.95 20.11 -7.78
C PRO A 67 -15.04 18.94 -8.19
N PHE A 68 -14.74 18.04 -7.25
CA PHE A 68 -13.94 16.84 -7.43
C PHE A 68 -14.73 15.64 -6.87
N PRO A 69 -15.73 15.12 -7.60
CA PRO A 69 -16.67 14.15 -7.05
C PRO A 69 -15.95 12.84 -6.70
N ALA A 70 -16.31 12.26 -5.55
CA ALA A 70 -15.78 10.98 -5.10
C ALA A 70 -16.44 9.82 -5.85
N LEU A 71 -15.65 8.78 -6.13
CA LEU A 71 -16.16 7.50 -6.64
C LEU A 71 -16.89 6.79 -5.51
N GLU A 72 -18.16 6.43 -5.72
CA GLU A 72 -18.96 5.71 -4.72
C GLU A 72 -19.00 4.21 -5.01
N THR A 73 -19.09 3.80 -6.27
CA THR A 73 -19.10 2.39 -6.67
C THR A 73 -18.42 2.20 -8.02
N SER A 74 -17.66 1.12 -8.17
CA SER A 74 -17.12 0.65 -9.44
C SER A 74 -17.52 -0.79 -9.73
N PHE A 75 -17.75 -1.08 -11.00
CA PHE A 75 -17.96 -2.41 -11.54
C PHE A 75 -16.89 -2.69 -12.58
N ARG A 76 -15.98 -3.61 -12.33
CA ARG A 76 -15.03 -4.14 -13.31
C ARG A 76 -15.67 -5.34 -14.00
N ILE A 77 -15.70 -5.32 -15.32
CA ILE A 77 -16.42 -6.32 -16.12
C ILE A 77 -15.43 -6.90 -17.14
N ASP A 78 -15.22 -8.21 -17.06
CA ASP A 78 -14.51 -8.99 -18.06
C ASP A 78 -15.52 -9.80 -18.86
N LEU A 79 -15.71 -9.40 -20.12
CA LEU A 79 -16.64 -10.04 -21.05
C LEU A 79 -16.14 -11.40 -21.56
N THR A 80 -14.85 -11.70 -21.40
CA THR A 80 -14.22 -12.96 -21.82
C THR A 80 -14.52 -14.07 -20.82
N THR A 81 -14.30 -13.78 -19.53
CA THR A 81 -14.59 -14.71 -18.41
C THR A 81 -16.03 -14.61 -17.90
N GLN A 82 -16.81 -13.63 -18.38
CA GLN A 82 -18.14 -13.27 -17.89
C GLN A 82 -18.18 -12.89 -16.40
N ARG A 83 -17.04 -12.45 -15.84
CA ARG A 83 -16.88 -12.05 -14.45
C ARG A 83 -17.23 -10.57 -14.26
N VAL A 84 -18.04 -10.29 -13.24
CA VAL A 84 -18.37 -8.93 -12.77
C VAL A 84 -17.85 -8.79 -11.34
N GLU A 85 -16.97 -7.83 -11.13
CA GLU A 85 -16.44 -7.49 -9.80
C GLU A 85 -16.97 -6.11 -9.40
N LYS A 86 -17.68 -6.04 -8.28
CA LYS A 86 -18.17 -4.79 -7.70
C LYS A 86 -17.25 -4.35 -6.57
N ARG A 87 -17.01 -3.05 -6.44
CA ARG A 87 -16.36 -2.42 -5.28
C ARG A 87 -17.11 -1.16 -4.88
N SER A 88 -17.48 -1.09 -3.61
CA SER A 88 -18.08 0.10 -2.97
C SER A 88 -17.01 0.87 -2.21
N TYR A 89 -17.11 2.19 -2.27
CA TYR A 89 -16.29 3.14 -1.50
C TYR A 89 -17.13 3.97 -0.52
N GLN A 90 -18.42 3.65 -0.34
CA GLN A 90 -19.37 4.39 0.52
C GLN A 90 -18.88 4.56 1.97
N THR A 91 -18.09 3.61 2.47
CA THR A 91 -17.52 3.58 3.83
C THR A 91 -16.04 4.01 3.88
N SER A 92 -15.45 4.39 2.75
CA SER A 92 -14.02 4.75 2.65
C SER A 92 -13.75 6.15 3.21
N LEU A 93 -12.64 6.32 3.95
CA LEU A 93 -12.14 7.66 4.29
C LEU A 93 -11.39 8.33 3.15
N ASN A 94 -10.80 7.53 2.25
CA ASN A 94 -9.92 8.00 1.20
C ASN A 94 -10.38 7.57 -0.20
N PRO A 95 -11.67 7.76 -0.59
CA PRO A 95 -12.17 7.29 -1.88
C PRO A 95 -11.40 7.93 -3.05
N PRO A 96 -11.29 7.24 -4.20
CA PRO A 96 -10.79 7.85 -5.43
C PRO A 96 -11.65 9.05 -5.83
N ILE A 97 -11.04 10.15 -6.26
CA ILE A 97 -11.75 11.36 -6.69
C ILE A 97 -11.50 11.69 -8.16
N LEU A 98 -12.50 12.29 -8.81
CA LEU A 98 -12.44 12.57 -10.23
C LEU A 98 -11.85 13.96 -10.53
N HIS A 99 -10.74 13.96 -11.26
CA HIS A 99 -10.06 15.17 -11.72
C HIS A 99 -10.29 15.41 -13.20
N ARG A 100 -10.41 16.69 -13.58
CA ARG A 100 -10.62 17.14 -14.97
C ARG A 100 -11.88 16.56 -15.62
N LYS A 101 -13.02 16.69 -14.93
CA LYS A 101 -14.31 16.11 -15.36
C LYS A 101 -14.85 16.73 -16.65
N GLU A 102 -14.42 17.94 -17.00
CA GLU A 102 -14.65 18.59 -18.29
C GLU A 102 -14.14 17.77 -19.49
N LEU A 103 -13.06 16.99 -19.33
CA LEU A 103 -12.51 16.13 -20.39
C LEU A 103 -13.34 14.87 -20.66
N LEU A 104 -14.39 14.63 -19.88
CA LEU A 104 -15.27 13.46 -19.97
C LEU A 104 -16.61 13.79 -20.65
N LEU A 105 -16.86 15.06 -20.96
CA LEU A 105 -18.11 15.61 -21.49
C LEU A 105 -17.94 16.09 -22.95
N SER A 106 -19.05 16.49 -23.59
CA SER A 106 -18.99 17.18 -24.88
C SER A 106 -18.42 18.59 -24.72
N GLY A 107 -18.20 19.29 -25.84
CA GLY A 107 -17.75 20.69 -25.84
C GLY A 107 -18.71 21.69 -25.17
N ASP A 108 -19.90 21.25 -24.75
CA ASP A 108 -20.92 22.03 -24.04
C ASP A 108 -20.79 21.94 -22.51
N ALA A 109 -19.66 21.43 -21.99
CA ALA A 109 -19.40 21.30 -20.56
C ALA A 109 -19.50 22.66 -19.81
N PRO A 110 -20.03 22.68 -18.57
CA PRO A 110 -20.06 23.89 -17.74
C PRO A 110 -18.68 24.53 -17.58
N LYS A 111 -18.53 25.79 -18.02
CA LYS A 111 -17.25 26.53 -18.01
C LYS A 111 -16.56 26.58 -16.64
N GLN A 112 -17.33 26.53 -15.56
CA GLN A 112 -16.84 26.46 -14.18
C GLN A 112 -15.90 25.27 -13.92
N PHE A 113 -16.08 24.14 -14.63
CA PHE A 113 -15.21 22.97 -14.49
C PHE A 113 -13.83 23.24 -15.11
N THR A 114 -13.79 23.83 -16.31
CA THR A 114 -12.54 24.23 -16.96
C THR A 114 -11.80 25.29 -16.13
N GLN A 115 -12.51 26.30 -15.62
CA GLN A 115 -11.92 27.35 -14.77
C GLN A 115 -11.34 26.80 -13.46
N LEU A 116 -12.02 25.83 -12.82
CA LEU A 116 -11.49 25.14 -11.64
C LEU A 116 -10.20 24.38 -11.96
N THR A 117 -10.17 23.62 -13.07
CA THR A 117 -8.96 22.92 -13.53
C THR A 117 -7.82 23.90 -13.82
N GLU A 118 -8.07 24.97 -14.58
CA GLU A 118 -7.06 26.00 -14.91
C GLU A 118 -6.49 26.66 -13.65
N THR A 119 -7.33 26.91 -12.64
CA THR A 119 -6.90 27.48 -11.35
C THR A 119 -6.02 26.49 -10.59
N ALA A 120 -6.41 25.21 -10.53
CA ALA A 120 -5.62 24.17 -9.87
C ALA A 120 -4.27 23.90 -10.57
N GLU A 121 -4.21 24.03 -11.91
CA GLU A 121 -2.95 24.02 -12.66
C GLU A 121 -2.04 25.19 -12.27
N GLN A 122 -2.59 26.41 -12.18
CA GLN A 122 -1.81 27.60 -11.78
C GLN A 122 -1.28 27.54 -10.34
N LEU A 123 -1.96 26.80 -9.45
CA LEU A 123 -1.53 26.55 -8.07
C LEU A 123 -0.53 25.38 -7.93
N GLY A 124 -0.17 24.69 -9.02
CA GLY A 124 0.72 23.53 -9.00
C GLY A 124 0.11 22.31 -8.30
N LEU A 125 -1.22 22.21 -8.23
CA LEU A 125 -1.92 21.07 -7.62
C LEU A 125 -1.92 19.82 -8.53
N PHE A 126 -1.55 19.99 -9.81
CA PHE A 126 -1.41 18.91 -10.79
C PHE A 126 0.04 18.52 -11.09
N ASP A 127 1.02 19.02 -10.33
CA ASP A 127 2.45 18.73 -10.57
C ASP A 127 2.77 17.24 -10.34
N ASP A 128 2.20 16.63 -9.29
CA ASP A 128 2.25 15.19 -9.01
C ASP A 128 0.87 14.55 -9.24
N THR A 129 0.58 14.22 -10.50
CA THR A 129 -0.70 13.60 -10.88
C THR A 129 -0.93 12.18 -10.33
N ILE A 130 0.10 11.53 -9.78
CA ILE A 130 -0.02 10.17 -9.23
C ILE A 130 -0.70 10.25 -7.86
N ARG A 131 -0.14 11.05 -6.94
CA ARG A 131 -0.57 11.08 -5.53
C ARG A 131 -1.96 11.65 -5.31
N ILE A 132 -2.39 12.58 -6.15
CA ILE A 132 -3.66 13.31 -5.97
C ILE A 132 -4.92 12.46 -6.17
N GLY A 133 -4.83 11.25 -6.74
CA GLY A 133 -5.98 10.43 -7.15
C GLY A 133 -7.01 10.10 -6.06
N PHE A 134 -6.69 10.32 -4.78
CA PHE A 134 -7.50 9.98 -3.61
C PHE A 134 -7.80 11.19 -2.73
N LYS A 135 -8.99 11.18 -2.11
CA LYS A 135 -9.55 12.34 -1.40
C LYS A 135 -8.63 12.96 -0.34
N GLN A 136 -8.10 12.18 0.59
CA GLN A 136 -7.26 12.69 1.69
C GLN A 136 -5.92 13.22 1.17
N ALA A 137 -5.33 12.59 0.16
CA ALA A 137 -4.10 13.05 -0.45
C ALA A 137 -4.30 14.40 -1.16
N TRP A 138 -5.43 14.56 -1.86
CA TRP A 138 -5.84 15.84 -2.44
C TRP A 138 -6.10 16.91 -1.38
N GLU A 139 -6.89 16.61 -0.35
CA GLU A 139 -7.18 17.54 0.76
C GLU A 139 -5.94 17.89 1.59
N ALA A 140 -4.96 17.00 1.69
CA ALA A 140 -3.66 17.28 2.30
C ALA A 140 -2.83 18.23 1.42
N LEU A 141 -2.68 17.93 0.11
CA LEU A 141 -1.93 18.78 -0.83
C LEU A 141 -2.52 20.18 -0.94
N VAL A 142 -3.85 20.30 -1.01
CA VAL A 142 -4.55 21.60 -1.08
C VAL A 142 -4.27 22.43 0.18
N ARG A 143 -4.26 21.80 1.37
CA ARG A 143 -3.88 22.45 2.64
C ARG A 143 -2.39 22.78 2.73
N GLU A 144 -1.50 21.90 2.26
CA GLU A 144 -0.04 22.13 2.22
C GLU A 144 0.30 23.36 1.37
N LYS A 145 -0.39 23.55 0.24
CA LYS A 145 -0.30 24.75 -0.60
C LYS A 145 -0.93 26.00 0.05
N GLY A 146 -1.55 25.88 1.22
CA GLY A 146 -2.16 26.97 1.98
C GLY A 146 -3.60 27.32 1.56
N PHE A 147 -4.35 26.39 0.95
CA PHE A 147 -5.71 26.63 0.45
C PHE A 147 -6.75 25.64 1.03
N GLN A 148 -8.02 26.01 0.89
CA GLN A 148 -9.22 25.16 1.05
C GLN A 148 -10.16 25.41 -0.14
N ILE A 149 -11.07 24.49 -0.44
CA ILE A 149 -12.05 24.65 -1.54
C ILE A 149 -13.42 25.02 -0.96
N ILE A 150 -13.98 26.14 -1.41
CA ILE A 150 -15.35 26.60 -1.10
C ILE A 150 -16.01 27.03 -2.42
N ASP A 151 -17.21 26.52 -2.73
CA ASP A 151 -18.00 26.90 -3.91
C ASP A 151 -17.21 26.99 -5.23
N TYR A 152 -16.45 25.93 -5.56
CA TYR A 152 -15.57 25.84 -6.74
C TYR A 152 -14.40 26.85 -6.77
N GLN A 153 -14.03 27.45 -5.64
CA GLN A 153 -12.92 28.40 -5.52
C GLN A 153 -11.90 27.95 -4.46
N PHE A 154 -10.62 28.16 -4.75
CA PHE A 154 -9.53 27.96 -3.78
C PHE A 154 -9.37 29.23 -2.93
N VAL A 155 -9.56 29.10 -1.62
CA VAL A 155 -9.51 30.18 -0.63
C VAL A 155 -8.33 29.94 0.31
N PRO A 156 -7.48 30.94 0.62
CA PRO A 156 -6.34 30.75 1.52
C PRO A 156 -6.73 30.36 2.96
N ILE A 157 -5.89 29.56 3.60
CA ILE A 157 -5.95 29.24 5.04
C ILE A 157 -4.90 30.10 5.77
N GLY A 158 -5.24 30.65 6.93
CA GLY A 158 -4.30 31.41 7.76
C GLY A 158 -3.37 30.51 8.56
N ASN A 159 -2.06 30.82 8.56
CA ASN A 159 -1.01 29.99 9.15
C ASN A 159 -1.05 29.88 10.68
N ASP A 160 -0.62 28.72 11.18
CA ASP A 160 0.02 28.54 12.48
C ASP A 160 1.20 27.56 12.29
N GLU A 161 2.36 27.82 12.89
CA GLU A 161 3.63 27.12 12.61
C GLU A 161 4.31 26.61 13.89
N SER A 162 4.75 25.34 13.89
CA SER A 162 6.01 24.93 14.55
C SER A 162 6.37 23.46 14.28
N THR A 163 7.63 23.22 13.92
CA THR A 163 8.29 21.90 13.89
C THR A 163 9.77 22.08 14.15
N ASP A 164 10.39 21.19 14.94
CA ASP A 164 11.85 21.13 15.10
C ASP A 164 12.35 19.69 15.30
N SER A 165 13.60 19.40 14.93
CA SER A 165 14.26 18.10 15.13
C SER A 165 15.79 18.26 15.27
N PRO A 166 16.49 17.45 16.12
CA PRO A 166 17.89 17.70 16.49
C PRO A 166 18.93 16.75 15.84
N ASN A 167 20.23 17.04 16.06
CA ASN A 167 21.39 16.32 15.49
C ASN A 167 22.36 15.74 16.55
N PHE A 168 23.23 14.80 16.16
CA PHE A 168 24.09 13.93 17.01
C PHE A 168 25.61 14.22 16.95
N GLU A 169 26.42 13.76 17.93
CA GLU A 169 27.71 13.00 17.73
C GLU A 169 28.36 12.44 19.04
N PHE A 170 29.58 11.87 19.01
CA PHE A 170 29.89 10.51 19.56
C PHE A 170 31.22 10.29 20.37
N LEU A 171 31.39 9.01 20.84
CA LEU A 171 32.63 8.23 21.23
C LEU A 171 33.21 8.41 22.67
N GLU A 172 33.84 7.43 23.38
CA GLU A 172 33.95 5.94 23.27
C GLU A 172 34.41 5.25 24.60
N SER A 173 34.28 3.90 24.69
CA SER A 173 35.21 2.91 25.32
C SER A 173 35.01 2.42 26.78
N THR A 174 35.63 1.31 27.27
CA THR A 174 35.51 -0.14 26.87
C THR A 174 36.03 -1.11 27.97
N ARG A 175 35.24 -2.12 28.40
CA ARG A 175 35.68 -3.51 28.77
C ARG A 175 34.49 -4.44 29.09
N ILE A 176 34.63 -5.75 28.82
CA ILE A 176 33.50 -6.69 28.68
C ILE A 176 32.78 -7.02 30.00
N SER A 177 31.45 -6.86 29.97
CA SER A 177 30.53 -6.95 31.11
C SER A 177 29.12 -7.29 30.65
N ARG A 178 28.27 -7.88 31.52
CA ARG A 178 26.87 -8.26 31.20
C ARG A 178 26.00 -7.10 30.69
N HIS A 179 26.35 -5.87 31.05
CA HIS A 179 25.65 -4.64 30.66
C HIS A 179 25.67 -4.33 29.14
N LEU A 180 26.50 -5.02 28.34
CA LEU A 180 26.71 -4.71 26.92
C LEU A 180 25.57 -5.15 25.98
N THR A 181 24.53 -5.82 26.49
CA THR A 181 23.29 -6.12 25.75
C THR A 181 22.32 -4.94 25.69
N ALA A 182 22.51 -3.91 26.52
CA ALA A 182 21.69 -2.70 26.53
C ALA A 182 21.97 -1.80 25.30
N LEU A 183 21.21 -2.01 24.23
CA LEU A 183 21.15 -1.14 23.05
C LEU A 183 20.73 0.27 23.44
N SER A 184 21.47 1.28 22.95
CA SER A 184 21.04 2.68 22.99
C SER A 184 20.19 2.99 21.75
N ARG A 185 18.99 3.53 21.94
CA ARG A 185 18.07 3.87 20.84
C ARG A 185 17.31 5.17 21.10
N SER A 186 16.92 5.85 20.02
CA SER A 186 16.08 7.05 20.09
C SER A 186 14.62 6.73 20.43
N ASN A 187 14.12 5.57 19.99
CA ASN A 187 12.69 5.21 20.04
C ASN A 187 12.39 4.24 21.21
N LEU A 188 11.12 4.09 21.58
CA LEU A 188 10.65 3.12 22.59
C LEU A 188 11.01 1.66 22.22
N SER A 189 11.17 0.77 23.21
CA SER A 189 11.31 -0.67 22.98
C SER A 189 10.08 -1.30 22.33
N ALA A 190 10.25 -2.46 21.68
CA ALA A 190 9.13 -3.24 21.16
C ALA A 190 8.01 -3.51 22.21
N PRO A 191 8.28 -3.95 23.45
CA PRO A 191 7.25 -4.02 24.50
C PRO A 191 6.57 -2.67 24.81
N MET A 192 7.31 -1.56 24.92
CA MET A 192 6.71 -0.25 25.18
C MET A 192 5.90 0.28 23.99
N GLN A 193 6.31 -0.01 22.75
CA GLN A 193 5.52 0.27 21.54
C GLN A 193 4.21 -0.54 21.52
N CYS A 194 4.24 -1.81 21.98
CA CYS A 194 3.02 -2.61 22.12
C CYS A 194 2.09 -2.04 23.20
N LEU A 195 2.63 -1.60 24.34
CA LEU A 195 1.85 -0.91 25.38
C LEU A 195 1.21 0.39 24.87
N ALA A 196 1.94 1.20 24.09
CA ALA A 196 1.41 2.41 23.47
C ALA A 196 0.28 2.09 22.48
N ARG A 197 0.51 1.11 21.58
CA ARG A 197 -0.47 0.67 20.57
C ARG A 197 -1.79 0.19 21.18
N HIS A 198 -1.71 -0.46 22.35
CA HIS A 198 -2.87 -0.98 23.08
C HIS A 198 -3.41 -0.02 24.16
N GLY A 199 -3.04 1.27 24.11
CA GLY A 199 -3.63 2.32 24.94
C GLY A 199 -3.21 2.34 26.41
N PHE A 200 -2.16 1.60 26.81
CA PHE A 200 -1.70 1.55 28.19
C PHE A 200 -0.80 2.74 28.61
N LEU A 201 -0.41 3.60 27.66
CA LEU A 201 0.56 4.67 27.86
C LEU A 201 -0.06 6.06 27.61
N ASP A 202 -1.29 6.26 28.08
CA ASP A 202 -2.03 7.53 28.00
C ASP A 202 -1.70 8.53 29.14
N GLY A 203 -0.81 8.14 30.06
CA GLY A 203 -0.43 8.92 31.25
C GLY A 203 -1.30 8.68 32.50
N THR A 204 -2.38 7.91 32.40
CA THR A 204 -3.24 7.57 33.56
C THR A 204 -2.67 6.44 34.44
N LEU A 205 -1.79 5.61 33.87
CA LEU A 205 -1.21 4.43 34.51
C LEU A 205 0.27 4.64 34.84
N THR A 206 0.71 4.06 35.96
CA THR A 206 2.12 4.06 36.38
C THR A 206 2.92 2.93 35.72
N VAL A 207 4.16 3.21 35.29
CA VAL A 207 5.06 2.27 34.63
C VAL A 207 6.31 2.01 35.48
N PHE A 208 6.71 0.75 35.61
CA PHE A 208 7.99 0.36 36.20
C PHE A 208 8.79 -0.55 35.25
N ASP A 209 9.98 -0.10 34.87
CA ASP A 209 10.87 -0.83 33.96
C ASP A 209 11.89 -1.67 34.76
N TYR A 210 11.69 -2.99 34.77
CA TYR A 210 12.51 -3.96 35.50
C TYR A 210 13.62 -4.46 34.59
N GLY A 211 14.86 -4.04 34.87
CA GLY A 211 16.02 -4.23 33.99
C GLY A 211 16.13 -3.13 32.94
N CYS A 212 15.92 -1.88 33.34
CA CYS A 212 15.79 -0.72 32.44
C CYS A 212 17.06 -0.36 31.64
N GLY A 213 18.18 -1.03 31.88
CA GLY A 213 19.46 -0.72 31.23
C GLY A 213 19.84 0.75 31.42
N LYS A 214 20.17 1.42 30.32
CA LYS A 214 20.54 2.84 30.27
C LYS A 214 19.37 3.82 30.48
N GLY A 215 18.13 3.33 30.64
CA GLY A 215 16.95 4.15 30.89
C GLY A 215 16.38 4.88 29.67
N ASP A 216 16.60 4.38 28.45
CA ASP A 216 16.07 4.99 27.22
C ASP A 216 14.54 5.07 27.21
N ASP A 217 13.87 3.99 27.60
CA ASP A 217 12.40 3.98 27.71
C ASP A 217 11.91 4.91 28.83
N ILE A 218 12.60 4.94 29.98
CA ILE A 218 12.29 5.87 31.09
C ILE A 218 12.34 7.32 30.60
N ARG A 219 13.38 7.72 29.85
CA ARG A 219 13.52 9.07 29.31
C ARG A 219 12.40 9.41 28.32
N ASN A 220 12.11 8.51 27.39
CA ASN A 220 11.06 8.72 26.38
C ASN A 220 9.66 8.79 27.00
N LEU A 221 9.34 7.95 27.98
CA LEU A 221 8.05 7.98 28.67
C LEU A 221 7.91 9.23 29.55
N SER A 222 8.98 9.62 30.27
CA SER A 222 9.00 10.85 31.09
C SER A 222 8.77 12.11 30.23
N ALA A 223 9.36 12.15 29.02
CA ALA A 223 9.17 13.27 28.09
C ALA A 223 7.73 13.41 27.58
N ASN A 224 6.95 12.32 27.59
CA ASN A 224 5.52 12.29 27.24
C ASN A 224 4.61 12.38 28.49
N ALA A 225 5.13 12.87 29.62
CA ALA A 225 4.42 13.02 30.90
C ALA A 225 3.84 11.72 31.50
N ILE A 226 4.31 10.55 31.08
CA ILE A 226 3.88 9.26 31.62
C ILE A 226 4.64 8.98 32.93
N PRO A 227 3.95 8.66 34.05
CA PRO A 227 4.61 8.35 35.32
C PRO A 227 5.44 7.06 35.22
N VAL A 228 6.77 7.18 35.15
CA VAL A 228 7.68 6.05 34.98
C VAL A 228 8.82 6.03 36.00
N ALA A 229 9.17 4.84 36.47
CA ALA A 229 10.40 4.56 37.19
C ALA A 229 11.06 3.29 36.63
N GLY A 230 12.27 2.98 37.06
CA GLY A 230 12.91 1.73 36.70
C GLY A 230 14.17 1.43 37.51
N TRP A 231 14.53 0.14 37.49
CA TRP A 231 15.65 -0.43 38.21
C TRP A 231 16.46 -1.31 37.28
N ASP A 232 17.78 -1.32 37.45
CA ASP A 232 18.68 -2.22 36.74
C ASP A 232 19.82 -2.62 37.69
N PRO A 233 20.20 -3.92 37.75
CA PRO A 233 21.21 -4.39 38.70
C PRO A 233 22.60 -3.78 38.50
N HIS A 234 22.88 -3.16 37.35
CA HIS A 234 24.14 -2.50 37.04
C HIS A 234 23.99 -0.99 36.83
N TYR A 235 23.03 -0.56 36.01
CA TYR A 235 22.90 0.85 35.61
C TYR A 235 22.13 1.71 36.62
N ALA A 236 21.21 1.11 37.39
CA ALA A 236 20.39 1.80 38.38
C ALA A 236 20.19 0.98 39.68
N PRO A 237 21.26 0.42 40.29
CA PRO A 237 21.13 -0.54 41.39
C PRO A 237 20.55 0.08 42.66
N ASN A 238 20.73 1.39 42.85
CA ASN A 238 20.29 2.16 44.01
C ASN A 238 18.83 2.66 43.88
N HIS A 239 18.17 2.48 42.74
CA HIS A 239 16.76 2.82 42.59
C HIS A 239 15.89 1.78 43.33
N PRO A 240 14.82 2.19 44.03
CA PRO A 240 13.94 1.24 44.69
C PRO A 240 13.14 0.43 43.67
N LYS A 241 13.00 -0.88 43.93
CA LYS A 241 11.96 -1.69 43.28
C LYS A 241 10.61 -1.29 43.88
N GLN A 242 9.74 -0.72 43.07
CA GLN A 242 8.42 -0.22 43.49
C GLN A 242 7.30 -0.84 42.66
N ALA A 243 6.10 -0.92 43.24
CA ALA A 243 4.93 -1.40 42.53
C ALA A 243 4.42 -0.36 41.53
N ALA A 244 3.81 -0.83 40.43
CA ALA A 244 3.24 0.00 39.38
C ALA A 244 2.09 -0.74 38.66
N ASP A 245 1.24 0.00 37.96
CA ASP A 245 0.15 -0.56 37.14
C ASP A 245 0.69 -1.49 36.06
N ILE A 246 1.74 -1.03 35.39
CA ILE A 246 2.43 -1.72 34.31
C ILE A 246 3.86 -2.00 34.76
N VAL A 247 4.28 -3.26 34.73
CA VAL A 247 5.70 -3.63 34.86
C VAL A 247 6.21 -4.16 33.53
N ASN A 248 7.32 -3.62 33.03
CA ASN A 248 8.02 -4.16 31.89
C ASN A 248 9.21 -5.02 32.35
N LEU A 249 9.32 -6.24 31.81
CA LEU A 249 10.47 -7.14 31.92
C LEU A 249 11.01 -7.39 30.52
N GLY A 250 11.47 -6.32 29.88
CA GLY A 250 11.83 -6.28 28.47
C GLY A 250 13.21 -6.86 28.17
N PHE A 251 13.26 -8.06 27.57
CA PHE A 251 14.50 -8.75 27.15
C PHE A 251 15.47 -9.13 28.27
N VAL A 252 15.00 -9.17 29.52
CA VAL A 252 15.81 -9.50 30.70
C VAL A 252 15.98 -11.01 30.89
N ILE A 253 14.89 -11.78 30.81
CA ILE A 253 14.93 -13.23 31.09
C ILE A 253 15.84 -14.00 30.11
N ASN A 254 16.09 -13.45 28.92
CA ASN A 254 16.98 -14.05 27.94
C ASN A 254 18.48 -13.75 28.14
N VAL A 255 18.86 -12.82 29.02
CA VAL A 255 20.29 -12.56 29.33
C VAL A 255 20.75 -13.19 30.66
N ILE A 256 19.83 -13.81 31.40
CA ILE A 256 20.13 -14.50 32.67
C ILE A 256 20.49 -15.97 32.40
N GLU A 257 21.73 -16.35 32.69
CA GLU A 257 22.27 -17.71 32.48
C GLU A 257 21.87 -18.73 33.56
N ASN A 258 21.41 -18.23 34.72
CA ASN A 258 20.97 -19.05 35.83
C ASN A 258 19.43 -19.18 35.80
N TYR A 259 18.94 -20.41 35.65
CA TYR A 259 17.50 -20.69 35.59
C TYR A 259 16.72 -20.23 36.83
N GLN A 260 17.30 -20.39 38.02
CA GLN A 260 16.67 -19.99 39.28
C GLN A 260 16.57 -18.46 39.40
N GLU A 261 17.63 -17.74 39.04
CA GLU A 261 17.64 -16.27 38.98
C GLU A 261 16.61 -15.75 37.95
N ARG A 262 16.43 -16.47 36.84
CA ARG A 262 15.42 -16.15 35.81
C ARG A 262 13.99 -16.27 36.33
N LEU A 263 13.70 -17.31 37.14
CA LEU A 263 12.42 -17.45 37.84
C LEU A 263 12.21 -16.33 38.86
N GLU A 264 13.23 -16.03 39.67
CA GLU A 264 13.17 -14.99 40.70
C GLU A 264 12.98 -13.58 40.12
N ALA A 265 13.61 -13.28 38.97
CA ALA A 265 13.39 -12.05 38.23
C ALA A 265 11.95 -11.94 37.71
N LEU A 266 11.40 -13.03 37.14
CA LEU A 266 10.05 -13.09 36.60
C LEU A 266 8.97 -12.94 37.69
N ILE A 267 9.07 -13.72 38.77
CA ILE A 267 8.18 -13.64 39.92
C ILE A 267 8.31 -12.28 40.62
N GLY A 268 9.54 -11.77 40.75
CA GLY A 268 9.81 -10.45 41.30
C GLY A 268 9.13 -9.32 40.51
N ALA A 269 9.20 -9.35 39.18
CA ALA A 269 8.51 -8.38 38.32
C ALA A 269 6.98 -8.52 38.42
N TYR A 270 6.44 -9.74 38.42
CA TYR A 270 4.99 -9.98 38.57
C TYR A 270 4.43 -9.51 39.91
N ASN A 271 5.22 -9.60 40.98
CA ASN A 271 4.82 -9.11 42.30
C ASN A 271 4.68 -7.59 42.35
N LEU A 272 5.50 -6.85 41.59
CA LEU A 272 5.43 -5.38 41.50
C LEU A 272 4.27 -4.90 40.61
N ALA A 273 3.82 -5.70 39.64
CA ALA A 273 2.67 -5.33 38.81
C ALA A 273 1.37 -5.30 39.65
N THR A 274 0.52 -4.29 39.45
CA THR A 274 -0.84 -4.25 40.01
C THR A 274 -1.89 -4.57 38.93
N GLN A 275 -1.65 -4.23 37.66
CA GLN A 275 -2.56 -4.55 36.54
C GLN A 275 -1.96 -5.54 35.55
N VAL A 276 -0.80 -5.23 34.95
CA VAL A 276 -0.19 -6.04 33.87
C VAL A 276 1.33 -6.12 33.99
N LEU A 277 1.87 -7.32 33.77
CA LEU A 277 3.28 -7.57 33.51
C LEU A 277 3.48 -7.80 32.01
N VAL A 278 4.38 -7.05 31.39
CA VAL A 278 4.86 -7.29 30.03
C VAL A 278 6.18 -8.03 30.10
N VAL A 279 6.30 -9.16 29.42
CA VAL A 279 7.55 -9.92 29.33
C VAL A 279 7.97 -10.03 27.87
N SER A 280 9.23 -9.68 27.58
CA SER A 280 9.82 -9.87 26.25
C SER A 280 11.06 -10.75 26.32
N ALA A 281 11.25 -11.61 25.33
CA ALA A 281 12.47 -12.38 25.15
C ALA A 281 12.81 -12.62 23.68
N MET A 282 14.09 -12.88 23.38
CA MET A 282 14.50 -13.24 22.02
C MET A 282 14.03 -14.65 21.64
N LEU A 283 13.45 -14.77 20.44
CA LEU A 283 13.11 -16.06 19.83
C LEU A 283 14.30 -16.66 19.05
N PHE A 284 14.29 -17.98 18.90
CA PHE A 284 15.26 -18.72 18.09
C PHE A 284 15.25 -18.24 16.63
N ASN A 285 16.44 -18.08 16.04
CA ASN A 285 16.62 -17.77 14.63
C ASN A 285 17.89 -18.45 14.10
N GLN A 286 18.03 -18.57 12.77
CA GLN A 286 19.15 -19.29 12.15
C GLN A 286 20.53 -18.64 12.43
N ASN A 287 20.56 -17.36 12.83
CA ASN A 287 21.78 -16.67 13.28
C ASN A 287 22.20 -16.99 14.74
N ALA A 288 21.32 -17.57 15.56
CA ALA A 288 21.58 -17.94 16.95
C ALA A 288 22.70 -18.98 17.12
N LEU A 289 22.98 -19.77 16.08
CA LEU A 289 23.98 -20.85 16.06
C LEU A 289 25.44 -20.36 16.02
N LYS A 290 25.69 -19.04 15.96
CA LYS A 290 27.04 -18.45 15.85
C LYS A 290 27.78 -18.25 17.18
N GLY A 291 27.29 -18.84 18.28
CA GLY A 291 27.88 -18.78 19.63
C GLY A 291 28.26 -20.15 20.19
N GLN A 292 29.06 -20.18 21.26
CA GLN A 292 29.38 -21.42 21.97
C GLN A 292 28.21 -21.81 22.89
N ALA A 293 27.73 -23.05 22.81
CA ALA A 293 26.66 -23.53 23.68
C ALA A 293 27.08 -23.48 25.18
N PHE A 294 26.19 -22.97 26.02
CA PHE A 294 26.41 -22.82 27.47
C PHE A 294 25.06 -22.90 28.20
N ASN A 295 24.93 -23.81 29.16
CA ASN A 295 23.66 -24.16 29.81
C ASN A 295 22.54 -24.39 28.77
N ASP A 296 21.43 -23.64 28.86
CA ASP A 296 20.27 -23.70 27.96
C ASP A 296 20.34 -22.70 26.80
N GLY A 297 21.43 -21.95 26.66
CA GLY A 297 21.61 -20.89 25.67
C GLY A 297 22.98 -20.90 25.00
N VAL A 298 23.40 -19.74 24.49
CA VAL A 298 24.70 -19.55 23.84
C VAL A 298 25.46 -18.37 24.43
N VAL A 299 26.79 -18.47 24.47
CA VAL A 299 27.70 -17.36 24.73
C VAL A 299 28.18 -16.81 23.39
N THR A 300 27.95 -15.52 23.17
CA THR A 300 28.36 -14.83 21.93
C THR A 300 29.87 -14.56 21.90
N GLN A 301 30.40 -14.21 20.72
CA GLN A 301 31.80 -13.76 20.58
C GLN A 301 32.15 -12.50 21.41
N ARG A 302 31.16 -11.80 21.96
CA ARG A 302 31.33 -10.67 22.90
C ARG A 302 31.30 -11.11 24.37
N ASN A 303 31.33 -12.42 24.64
CA ASN A 303 31.24 -13.04 25.97
C ASN A 303 29.98 -12.65 26.76
N THR A 304 28.83 -12.55 26.07
CA THR A 304 27.51 -12.36 26.67
C THR A 304 26.67 -13.63 26.51
N PHE A 305 25.94 -14.02 27.56
CA PHE A 305 24.96 -15.11 27.49
C PHE A 305 23.68 -14.66 26.80
N GLN A 306 23.06 -15.55 26.03
CA GLN A 306 21.79 -15.35 25.38
C GLN A 306 21.00 -16.67 25.32
N LYS A 307 19.86 -16.73 26.00
CA LYS A 307 18.83 -17.75 25.79
C LYS A 307 17.95 -17.32 24.62
N TYR A 308 17.69 -18.26 23.71
CA TYR A 308 16.67 -18.12 22.68
C TYR A 308 15.51 -19.06 23.01
N PHE A 309 14.29 -18.54 22.99
CA PHE A 309 13.07 -19.31 23.25
C PHE A 309 12.37 -19.70 21.95
N THR A 310 11.52 -20.72 21.98
CA THR A 310 10.40 -20.80 21.03
C THR A 310 9.19 -20.05 21.59
N GLN A 311 8.28 -19.58 20.74
CA GLN A 311 7.06 -18.88 21.19
C GLN A 311 6.20 -19.76 22.13
N SER A 312 6.16 -21.07 21.87
CA SER A 312 5.45 -22.05 22.71
C SER A 312 6.16 -22.29 24.04
N GLU A 313 7.47 -22.48 24.03
CA GLU A 313 8.29 -22.65 25.25
C GLU A 313 8.17 -21.42 26.16
N LEU A 314 8.26 -20.20 25.59
CA LEU A 314 8.09 -18.97 26.36
C LEU A 314 6.69 -18.87 26.97
N LYS A 315 5.63 -19.17 26.19
CA LYS A 315 4.24 -19.17 26.70
C LYS A 315 4.06 -20.13 27.88
N VAL A 316 4.60 -21.35 27.77
CA VAL A 316 4.54 -22.37 28.83
C VAL A 316 5.33 -21.91 30.05
N PHE A 317 6.59 -21.50 29.88
CA PHE A 317 7.44 -20.99 30.96
C PHE A 317 6.77 -19.86 31.76
N LEU A 318 6.16 -18.89 31.07
CA LEU A 318 5.44 -17.78 31.73
C LEU A 318 4.16 -18.24 32.43
N THR A 319 3.36 -19.09 31.77
CA THR A 319 2.06 -19.54 32.31
C THR A 319 2.22 -20.43 33.52
N ASP A 320 3.20 -21.35 33.50
CA ASP A 320 3.46 -22.29 34.59
C ASP A 320 4.14 -21.59 35.78
N THR A 321 5.07 -20.65 35.53
CA THR A 321 5.77 -19.93 36.61
C THR A 321 4.87 -18.95 37.36
N LEU A 322 3.90 -18.34 36.67
CA LEU A 322 3.03 -17.30 37.25
C LEU A 322 1.62 -17.80 37.59
N GLU A 323 1.32 -19.08 37.33
CA GLU A 323 -0.02 -19.71 37.44
C GLU A 323 -1.14 -18.91 36.74
N THR A 324 -0.77 -18.07 35.76
CA THR A 324 -1.61 -17.05 35.14
C THR A 324 -1.42 -17.08 33.63
N TYR A 325 -2.50 -17.04 32.86
CA TYR A 325 -2.44 -17.25 31.42
C TYR A 325 -1.67 -16.13 30.69
N ALA A 326 -0.54 -16.48 30.06
CA ALA A 326 0.24 -15.53 29.27
C ALA A 326 -0.41 -15.29 27.89
N ILE A 327 -0.79 -14.04 27.61
CA ILE A 327 -1.43 -13.64 26.35
C ILE A 327 -0.34 -13.16 25.36
N PRO A 328 -0.15 -13.81 24.20
CA PRO A 328 0.78 -13.34 23.19
C PRO A 328 0.26 -12.04 22.54
N VAL A 329 1.15 -11.06 22.40
CA VAL A 329 0.90 -9.76 21.75
C VAL A 329 1.82 -9.59 20.53
N ALA A 330 3.05 -10.08 20.60
CA ALA A 330 3.93 -10.21 19.45
C ALA A 330 4.84 -11.45 19.60
N PRO A 331 5.51 -11.90 18.54
CA PRO A 331 6.64 -12.83 18.63
C PRO A 331 7.66 -12.38 19.70
N GLY A 332 7.85 -13.22 20.71
CA GLY A 332 8.70 -12.95 21.87
C GLY A 332 8.08 -12.06 22.96
N ILE A 333 6.88 -11.50 22.79
CA ILE A 333 6.24 -10.54 23.71
C ILE A 333 4.88 -11.04 24.23
N PHE A 334 4.75 -11.09 25.55
CA PHE A 334 3.56 -11.56 26.26
C PHE A 334 3.09 -10.54 27.30
N PHE A 335 1.78 -10.39 27.44
CA PHE A 335 1.13 -9.68 28.55
C PHE A 335 0.54 -10.71 29.53
N VAL A 336 0.80 -10.51 30.82
CA VAL A 336 0.26 -11.34 31.92
C VAL A 336 -0.52 -10.42 32.85
N PHE A 337 -1.84 -10.56 32.85
CA PHE A 337 -2.74 -9.70 33.61
C PHE A 337 -2.96 -10.22 35.03
N LYS A 338 -2.71 -9.36 36.01
CA LYS A 338 -3.03 -9.58 37.43
C LYS A 338 -4.42 -9.04 37.77
N ASN A 339 -4.86 -7.99 37.07
CA ASN A 339 -6.20 -7.44 37.17
C ASN A 339 -7.12 -7.98 36.04
N GLN A 340 -8.20 -8.67 36.43
CA GLN A 340 -9.12 -9.32 35.47
C GLN A 340 -10.02 -8.34 34.70
N ASP A 341 -10.30 -7.16 35.23
CA ASP A 341 -11.07 -6.14 34.50
C ASP A 341 -10.18 -5.47 33.44
N ALA A 342 -8.88 -5.29 33.72
CA ALA A 342 -7.89 -4.85 32.74
C ALA A 342 -7.67 -5.89 31.63
N GLU A 343 -7.63 -7.18 31.97
CA GLU A 343 -7.59 -8.28 30.97
C GLU A 343 -8.79 -8.22 30.03
N GLN A 344 -10.01 -8.03 30.59
CA GLN A 344 -11.24 -7.92 29.82
C GLN A 344 -11.25 -6.71 28.89
N ARG A 345 -10.84 -5.52 29.39
CA ARG A 345 -10.72 -4.29 28.57
C ARG A 345 -9.73 -4.49 27.41
N PHE A 346 -8.57 -5.08 27.67
CA PHE A 346 -7.56 -5.37 26.65
C PHE A 346 -8.07 -6.34 25.57
N LEU A 347 -8.66 -7.46 25.98
CA LEU A 347 -9.16 -8.47 25.05
C LEU A 347 -10.33 -7.95 24.20
N LEU A 348 -11.21 -7.13 24.77
CA LEU A 348 -12.28 -6.47 24.04
C LEU A 348 -11.73 -5.40 23.08
N GLY A 349 -10.79 -4.57 23.55
CA GLY A 349 -10.10 -3.56 22.74
C GLY A 349 -9.39 -4.15 21.52
N ARG A 350 -8.76 -5.31 21.67
CA ARG A 350 -8.09 -6.05 20.57
C ARG A 350 -9.06 -6.60 19.50
N GLN A 351 -10.35 -6.73 19.81
CA GLN A 351 -11.39 -7.05 18.81
C GLN A 351 -12.19 -5.82 18.38
N SER A 352 -11.84 -4.64 18.90
CA SER A 352 -12.63 -3.42 18.71
C SER A 352 -12.29 -2.76 17.39
N SER A 353 -13.33 -2.46 16.63
CA SER A 353 -13.25 -1.75 15.35
C SER A 353 -13.13 -0.23 15.56
N GLN A 354 -12.22 0.25 16.42
CA GLN A 354 -12.09 1.69 16.74
C GLN A 354 -11.91 2.59 15.51
N ARG A 355 -11.30 2.08 14.42
CA ARG A 355 -11.24 2.77 13.13
C ARG A 355 -12.64 3.09 12.56
N ASN A 356 -13.62 2.19 12.70
CA ASN A 356 -15.00 2.43 12.27
C ASN A 356 -15.64 3.60 13.06
N VAL A 357 -15.35 3.76 14.35
CA VAL A 357 -15.87 4.90 15.14
C VAL A 357 -15.30 6.23 14.64
N LEU A 358 -14.00 6.26 14.34
CA LEU A 358 -13.35 7.42 13.70
C LEU A 358 -13.94 7.67 12.30
N ARG A 359 -14.24 6.63 11.51
CA ARG A 359 -14.93 6.76 10.21
C ARG A 359 -16.28 7.45 10.31
N LEU A 360 -17.12 7.02 11.26
CA LEU A 360 -18.44 7.62 11.51
C LEU A 360 -18.34 9.07 12.01
N SER A 361 -17.22 9.44 12.64
CA SER A 361 -16.97 10.79 13.18
C SER A 361 -16.46 11.80 12.13
N HIS A 362 -15.84 11.33 11.04
CA HIS A 362 -15.11 12.18 10.08
C HIS A 362 -15.88 12.55 8.80
N ARG A 363 -17.14 12.12 8.63
CA ARG A 363 -17.91 12.44 7.42
C ARG A 363 -18.33 13.93 7.43
N PRO A 364 -17.90 14.77 6.48
CA PRO A 364 -18.40 16.13 6.38
C PRO A 364 -19.85 16.10 5.92
N VAL A 365 -20.76 16.62 6.75
CA VAL A 365 -22.15 16.86 6.36
C VAL A 365 -22.16 18.04 5.39
N SER A 366 -22.33 17.77 4.09
CA SER A 366 -22.51 18.80 3.07
C SER A 366 -23.79 19.59 3.33
N PRO A 367 -23.73 20.89 3.69
CA PRO A 367 -24.94 21.68 3.95
C PRO A 367 -25.39 22.35 2.65
N ALA A 368 -26.51 21.89 2.09
CA ALA A 368 -27.34 22.77 1.27
C ALA A 368 -28.10 23.69 2.23
N GLU A 369 -27.77 24.99 2.30
CA GLU A 369 -28.33 25.90 3.30
C GLU A 369 -29.86 26.09 3.19
N PRO A 370 -30.61 25.90 4.29
CA PRO A 370 -31.88 26.58 4.55
C PRO A 370 -31.73 27.52 5.75
N LYS A 371 -32.78 28.32 6.03
CA LYS A 371 -32.79 29.25 7.17
C LYS A 371 -32.63 28.51 8.50
N LEU A 372 -31.49 28.72 9.17
CA LEU A 372 -31.13 28.13 10.47
C LEU A 372 -32.28 28.10 11.47
N SER A 373 -32.69 26.90 11.85
CA SER A 373 -33.73 26.62 12.83
C SER A 373 -33.30 27.02 14.25
N ARG A 374 -34.25 26.96 15.20
CA ARG A 374 -33.96 27.17 16.62
C ARG A 374 -33.05 26.08 17.20
N ASN A 375 -33.10 24.86 16.65
CA ASN A 375 -32.24 23.77 17.07
C ASN A 375 -30.82 23.97 16.55
N ASP A 376 -30.65 24.35 15.29
CA ASP A 376 -29.35 24.55 14.63
C ASP A 376 -28.51 25.59 15.38
N LYS A 377 -29.14 26.71 15.78
CA LYS A 377 -28.52 27.74 16.63
C LYS A 377 -28.12 27.22 18.01
N LYS A 378 -28.91 26.32 18.60
CA LYS A 378 -28.56 25.68 19.88
C LYS A 378 -27.45 24.64 19.71
N CYS A 379 -27.44 23.92 18.58
CA CYS A 379 -26.40 22.95 18.24
C CYS A 379 -25.05 23.65 18.08
N LEU A 380 -25.00 24.75 17.33
CA LEU A 380 -23.81 25.60 17.19
C LEU A 380 -23.32 26.16 18.55
N ALA A 381 -24.23 26.64 19.40
CA ALA A 381 -23.87 27.22 20.70
C ALA A 381 -23.27 26.21 21.70
N TYR A 382 -23.72 24.95 21.66
CA TYR A 382 -23.27 23.88 22.58
C TYR A 382 -22.47 22.78 21.88
N LYS A 383 -21.88 23.07 20.70
CA LYS A 383 -21.16 22.10 19.88
C LYS A 383 -20.06 21.37 20.66
N HIS A 384 -19.31 22.11 21.50
CA HIS A 384 -18.28 21.58 22.39
C HIS A 384 -18.77 20.55 23.45
N LEU A 385 -20.08 20.49 23.74
CA LEU A 385 -20.68 19.47 24.61
C LEU A 385 -21.41 18.36 23.81
N ILE A 386 -21.94 18.71 22.63
CA ILE A 386 -22.69 17.79 21.78
C ILE A 386 -21.74 16.84 21.04
N ASP A 387 -20.64 17.35 20.47
CA ASP A 387 -19.72 16.54 19.67
C ASP A 387 -19.05 15.43 20.51
N PRO A 388 -18.52 15.68 21.74
CA PRO A 388 -17.96 14.62 22.57
C PRO A 388 -19.04 13.62 23.05
N LEU A 389 -20.26 14.09 23.34
CA LEU A 389 -21.37 13.20 23.70
C LEU A 389 -21.79 12.31 22.52
N TRP A 390 -21.77 12.85 21.30
CA TRP A 390 -22.06 12.08 20.08
C TRP A 390 -20.97 11.05 19.78
N GLN A 391 -19.69 11.46 19.86
CA GLN A 391 -18.56 10.53 19.79
C GLN A 391 -18.71 9.41 20.84
N LYS A 392 -19.09 9.74 22.08
CA LYS A 392 -19.30 8.72 23.12
C LYS A 392 -20.45 7.75 22.83
N ILE A 393 -21.53 8.23 22.21
CA ILE A 393 -22.65 7.40 21.74
C ILE A 393 -22.18 6.45 20.62
N LEU A 394 -21.32 6.92 19.71
CA LEU A 394 -20.75 6.09 18.63
C LEU A 394 -19.70 5.08 19.15
N GLU A 395 -18.82 5.47 20.08
CA GLU A 395 -17.86 4.56 20.74
C GLU A 395 -18.54 3.40 21.47
N LEU A 396 -19.66 3.68 22.12
CA LEU A 396 -20.41 2.68 22.89
C LEU A 396 -21.37 1.87 22.01
N GLY A 397 -21.79 2.36 20.85
CA GLY A 397 -22.86 1.76 20.03
C GLY A 397 -24.23 1.72 20.74
N ARG A 398 -24.37 2.40 21.88
CA ARG A 398 -25.56 2.48 22.73
C ARG A 398 -25.61 3.82 23.43
N LEU A 399 -26.71 4.11 24.11
CA LEU A 399 -26.79 5.28 24.96
C LEU A 399 -25.84 5.13 26.18
N PRO A 400 -25.02 6.14 26.50
CA PRO A 400 -24.19 6.13 27.69
C PRO A 400 -25.05 6.16 28.96
N ASP A 401 -24.62 5.41 29.96
CA ASP A 401 -25.09 5.57 31.33
C ASP A 401 -24.49 6.83 31.96
N LYS A 402 -25.09 7.31 33.05
CA LYS A 402 -24.64 8.54 33.74
C LYS A 402 -23.18 8.47 34.20
N SER A 403 -22.66 7.27 34.50
CA SER A 403 -21.25 7.10 34.92
C SER A 403 -20.26 7.07 33.74
N GLU A 404 -20.71 7.27 32.50
CA GLU A 404 -19.90 7.18 31.27
C GLU A 404 -19.87 8.53 30.52
N ILE A 405 -20.26 9.62 31.18
CA ILE A 405 -20.40 10.97 30.62
C ILE A 405 -19.60 11.94 31.50
N ASP A 406 -18.48 12.44 30.97
CA ASP A 406 -17.58 13.31 31.72
C ASP A 406 -18.19 14.70 31.97
N SER A 407 -18.73 15.35 30.91
CA SER A 407 -19.43 16.65 30.97
C SER A 407 -20.86 16.59 31.56
N MET A 408 -21.12 15.69 32.52
CA MET A 408 -22.45 15.46 33.09
C MET A 408 -23.11 16.73 33.68
N ILE A 409 -22.32 17.60 34.33
CA ILE A 409 -22.82 18.83 34.96
C ILE A 409 -23.23 19.84 33.88
N GLU A 410 -22.30 20.15 32.96
CA GLU A 410 -22.46 21.14 31.88
C GLU A 410 -23.63 20.78 30.95
N LEU A 411 -23.77 19.51 30.58
CA LEU A 411 -24.90 18.99 29.80
C LEU A 411 -26.24 19.14 30.55
N THR A 412 -26.23 18.97 31.87
CA THR A 412 -27.44 19.14 32.70
C THR A 412 -27.83 20.61 32.81
N GLU A 413 -26.88 21.54 32.90
CA GLU A 413 -27.16 22.98 32.90
C GLU A 413 -27.68 23.46 31.53
N ALA A 414 -27.05 23.04 30.44
CA ALA A 414 -27.41 23.48 29.08
C ALA A 414 -28.75 22.89 28.56
N PHE A 415 -29.12 21.67 28.97
CA PHE A 415 -30.31 20.96 28.46
C PHE A 415 -31.36 20.63 29.53
N GLY A 416 -31.08 20.90 30.80
CA GLY A 416 -31.95 20.64 31.96
C GLY A 416 -31.95 19.18 32.44
N SER A 417 -31.51 18.23 31.61
CA SER A 417 -31.16 16.85 32.02
C SER A 417 -30.37 16.13 30.94
N ILE A 418 -29.55 15.15 31.33
CA ILE A 418 -28.81 14.27 30.41
C ILE A 418 -29.75 13.61 29.39
N SER A 419 -30.92 13.10 29.81
CA SER A 419 -31.87 12.47 28.88
C SER A 419 -32.41 13.43 27.81
N LYS A 420 -32.47 14.73 28.11
CA LYS A 420 -32.79 15.77 27.11
C LYS A 420 -31.58 16.08 26.23
N ALA A 421 -30.37 16.09 26.78
CA ALA A 421 -29.14 16.26 25.99
C ALA A 421 -28.94 15.10 24.99
N ILE A 422 -29.02 13.84 25.44
CA ILE A 422 -28.92 12.66 24.57
C ILE A 422 -30.01 12.68 23.48
N ARG A 423 -31.27 12.97 23.83
CA ARG A 423 -32.33 13.09 22.84
C ARG A 423 -32.04 14.20 21.82
N PHE A 424 -31.61 15.38 22.29
CA PHE A 424 -31.23 16.47 21.39
C PHE A 424 -30.07 16.07 20.47
N THR A 425 -29.05 15.36 20.98
CA THR A 425 -27.94 14.86 20.17
C THR A 425 -28.43 13.88 19.10
N LEU A 426 -29.30 12.93 19.44
CA LEU A 426 -29.90 11.99 18.48
C LEU A 426 -30.79 12.69 17.43
N ASP A 427 -31.63 13.63 17.85
CA ASP A 427 -32.56 14.36 16.98
C ASP A 427 -31.84 15.28 15.96
N ASN A 428 -30.55 15.58 16.18
CA ASN A 428 -29.73 16.48 15.33
C ASN A 428 -28.55 15.76 14.64
N ASN A 429 -28.45 14.42 14.73
CA ASN A 429 -27.43 13.62 14.05
C ASN A 429 -28.05 12.48 13.23
N GLU A 430 -27.27 11.87 12.34
CA GLU A 430 -27.76 10.81 11.46
C GLU A 430 -28.00 9.49 12.21
N ALA A 431 -29.27 9.05 12.28
CA ALA A 431 -29.66 7.77 12.90
C ALA A 431 -28.98 6.55 12.26
N ALA A 432 -28.61 6.63 10.98
CA ALA A 432 -27.88 5.58 10.28
C ALA A 432 -26.47 5.35 10.85
N LEU A 433 -25.76 6.41 11.24
CA LEU A 433 -24.42 6.31 11.86
C LEU A 433 -24.49 5.63 13.23
N PHE A 434 -25.54 5.93 14.02
CA PHE A 434 -25.75 5.27 15.31
C PHE A 434 -26.04 3.78 15.17
N GLU A 435 -26.87 3.37 14.20
CA GLU A 435 -27.15 1.95 13.98
C GLU A 435 -25.93 1.20 13.41
N GLN A 436 -25.10 1.85 12.58
CA GLN A 436 -23.81 1.31 12.14
C GLN A 436 -22.85 1.11 13.32
N ALA A 437 -22.70 2.11 14.20
CA ALA A 437 -21.89 2.00 15.42
C ALA A 437 -22.38 0.85 16.33
N ARG A 438 -23.71 0.76 16.51
CA ARG A 438 -24.38 -0.30 17.26
C ARG A 438 -24.09 -1.68 16.70
N GLN A 439 -24.22 -1.87 15.39
CA GLN A 439 -23.91 -3.15 14.73
C GLN A 439 -22.42 -3.51 14.86
N SER A 440 -21.51 -2.55 14.63
CA SER A 440 -20.06 -2.75 14.80
C SER A 440 -19.73 -3.22 16.22
N LYS A 441 -20.31 -2.58 17.24
CA LYS A 441 -20.12 -2.94 18.65
C LYS A 441 -20.67 -4.34 19.00
N VAL A 442 -21.84 -4.69 18.46
CA VAL A 442 -22.44 -6.03 18.62
C VAL A 442 -21.50 -7.10 18.05
N GLU A 443 -20.91 -6.85 16.87
CA GLU A 443 -19.97 -7.76 16.23
C GLU A 443 -18.62 -7.89 16.98
N ASP A 444 -18.10 -6.79 17.53
CA ASP A 444 -16.90 -6.81 18.38
C ASP A 444 -17.12 -7.69 19.63
N LEU A 445 -18.29 -7.57 20.28
CA LEU A 445 -18.67 -8.37 21.44
C LEU A 445 -18.88 -9.85 21.10
N ILE A 446 -19.55 -10.15 19.98
CA ILE A 446 -19.71 -11.52 19.48
C ILE A 446 -18.33 -12.16 19.22
N THR A 447 -17.42 -11.41 18.57
CA THR A 447 -16.06 -11.87 18.27
C THR A 447 -15.30 -12.17 19.57
N TYR A 448 -15.33 -11.24 20.53
CA TYR A 448 -14.73 -11.41 21.86
C TYR A 448 -15.24 -12.68 22.58
N PHE A 449 -16.56 -12.87 22.71
CA PHE A 449 -17.12 -14.04 23.40
C PHE A 449 -16.88 -15.36 22.65
N ALA A 450 -16.87 -15.35 21.31
CA ALA A 450 -16.57 -16.52 20.49
C ALA A 450 -15.13 -16.99 20.68
N LEU A 451 -14.17 -16.06 20.69
CA LEU A 451 -12.76 -16.36 20.93
C LEU A 451 -12.47 -16.77 22.39
N GLN A 452 -13.20 -16.21 23.36
CA GLN A 452 -13.17 -16.67 24.76
C GLN A 452 -13.66 -18.12 24.87
N ALA A 453 -14.76 -18.48 24.18
CA ALA A 453 -15.29 -19.84 24.16
C ALA A 453 -14.36 -20.83 23.45
N PHE A 454 -13.76 -20.45 22.31
CA PHE A 454 -12.81 -21.28 21.57
C PHE A 454 -11.53 -21.57 22.38
N SER A 455 -10.98 -20.57 23.07
CA SER A 455 -9.78 -20.71 23.91
C SER A 455 -10.01 -21.46 25.23
N LYS A 456 -11.24 -21.96 25.49
CA LYS A 456 -11.62 -22.72 26.70
C LYS A 456 -11.24 -22.01 28.02
N ARG A 457 -11.17 -20.68 28.03
CA ARG A 457 -10.88 -19.90 29.25
C ARG A 457 -11.97 -20.14 30.30
N LYS A 458 -11.59 -20.10 31.57
CA LYS A 458 -12.57 -20.10 32.68
C LYS A 458 -13.44 -18.84 32.54
N GLN A 459 -14.74 -18.97 32.77
CA GLN A 459 -15.64 -17.82 32.83
C GLN A 459 -15.21 -16.89 33.95
N TYR A 460 -15.23 -15.57 33.70
CA TYR A 460 -14.91 -14.58 34.72
C TYR A 460 -15.99 -14.59 35.82
N LYS A 461 -15.56 -14.49 37.08
CA LYS A 461 -16.49 -14.37 38.22
C LYS A 461 -17.09 -12.96 38.34
N HIS A 462 -16.39 -11.98 37.78
CA HIS A 462 -16.76 -10.57 37.73
C HIS A 462 -16.56 -10.08 36.30
N LEU A 463 -17.56 -9.41 35.74
CA LEU A 463 -17.47 -8.76 34.44
C LEU A 463 -17.20 -7.28 34.65
N GLU A 464 -16.36 -6.69 33.80
CA GLU A 464 -16.10 -5.24 33.83
C GLU A 464 -17.43 -4.45 33.68
N ALA A 465 -17.55 -3.29 34.35
CA ALA A 465 -18.81 -2.57 34.50
C ALA A 465 -19.38 -2.01 33.17
N GLY A 466 -18.52 -1.54 32.26
CA GLY A 466 -18.90 -1.20 30.89
C GLY A 466 -19.40 -2.43 30.13
N LEU A 467 -18.66 -3.55 30.18
CA LEU A 467 -19.06 -4.82 29.57
C LEU A 467 -20.42 -5.33 30.09
N GLN A 468 -20.72 -5.18 31.39
CA GLN A 468 -22.04 -5.52 31.94
C GLN A 468 -23.17 -4.68 31.30
N LYS A 469 -22.94 -3.38 31.09
CA LYS A 469 -23.90 -2.47 30.44
C LYS A 469 -24.07 -2.80 28.96
N ASP A 470 -22.97 -3.10 28.27
CA ASP A 470 -22.96 -3.53 26.87
C ASP A 470 -23.77 -4.82 26.69
N ILE A 471 -23.49 -5.87 27.50
CA ILE A 471 -24.26 -7.13 27.49
C ILE A 471 -25.76 -6.85 27.66
N LYS A 472 -26.12 -6.04 28.65
CA LYS A 472 -27.53 -5.72 28.95
C LYS A 472 -28.22 -4.94 27.83
N ALA A 473 -27.50 -4.04 27.15
CA ALA A 473 -28.04 -3.22 26.08
C ALA A 473 -28.21 -3.99 24.75
N PHE A 474 -27.29 -4.92 24.45
CA PHE A 474 -27.24 -5.59 23.15
C PHE A 474 -27.84 -7.00 23.15
N PHE A 475 -27.67 -7.76 24.24
CA PHE A 475 -28.08 -9.16 24.34
C PHE A 475 -29.09 -9.41 25.47
N GLY A 476 -29.39 -8.42 26.30
CA GLY A 476 -30.25 -8.52 27.48
C GLY A 476 -29.56 -9.18 28.68
N ASP A 477 -28.96 -10.35 28.47
CA ASP A 477 -28.20 -11.09 29.49
C ASP A 477 -26.95 -11.79 28.92
N TYR A 478 -26.09 -12.25 29.85
CA TYR A 478 -24.80 -12.86 29.53
C TYR A 478 -24.93 -14.24 28.86
N GLN A 479 -26.00 -14.99 29.15
CA GLN A 479 -26.23 -16.30 28.55
C GLN A 479 -26.57 -16.15 27.07
N SER A 480 -27.46 -15.21 26.75
CA SER A 480 -27.86 -14.84 25.39
C SER A 480 -26.68 -14.35 24.56
N ALA A 481 -25.76 -13.58 25.16
CA ALA A 481 -24.51 -13.16 24.52
C ALA A 481 -23.60 -14.36 24.18
N ILE A 482 -23.39 -15.29 25.12
CA ILE A 482 -22.60 -16.52 24.90
C ILE A 482 -23.24 -17.41 23.83
N GLU A 483 -24.56 -17.61 23.87
CA GLU A 483 -25.27 -18.46 22.91
C GLU A 483 -25.20 -17.89 21.48
N THR A 484 -25.36 -16.58 21.33
CA THR A 484 -25.19 -15.86 20.06
C THR A 484 -23.76 -16.03 19.53
N ALA A 485 -22.75 -15.79 20.39
CA ALA A 485 -21.35 -15.92 20.01
C ALA A 485 -20.95 -17.36 19.66
N ARG A 486 -21.46 -18.36 20.40
CA ARG A 486 -21.29 -19.78 20.08
C ARG A 486 -21.92 -20.16 18.74
N SER A 487 -23.12 -19.64 18.45
CA SER A 487 -23.79 -19.87 17.17
C SER A 487 -22.92 -19.41 15.99
N ILE A 488 -22.30 -18.22 16.08
CA ILE A 488 -21.40 -17.73 15.04
C ILE A 488 -20.06 -18.49 15.04
N LEU A 489 -19.52 -18.87 16.20
CA LEU A 489 -18.33 -19.73 16.29
C LEU A 489 -18.52 -21.06 15.56
N PHE A 490 -19.69 -21.70 15.64
CA PHE A 490 -19.96 -22.92 14.87
C PHE A 490 -20.07 -22.67 13.36
N LYS A 491 -20.59 -21.51 12.94
CA LYS A 491 -20.72 -21.13 11.52
C LYS A 491 -19.39 -21.01 10.79
N ILE A 492 -18.26 -20.78 11.48
CA ILE A 492 -16.94 -20.70 10.81
C ILE A 492 -16.52 -22.01 10.11
N SER A 493 -17.18 -23.12 10.45
CA SER A 493 -16.96 -24.43 9.82
C SER A 493 -17.73 -24.62 8.50
N ASN A 494 -18.70 -23.73 8.19
CA ASN A 494 -19.49 -23.77 6.97
C ASN A 494 -18.80 -22.96 5.86
N ALA A 495 -18.29 -23.66 4.84
CA ALA A 495 -17.59 -23.05 3.71
C ALA A 495 -18.45 -22.07 2.89
N GLU A 496 -19.76 -22.31 2.76
CA GLU A 496 -20.67 -21.42 2.01
C GLU A 496 -20.84 -20.07 2.71
N LEU A 497 -20.96 -20.07 4.04
CA LEU A 497 -21.05 -18.82 4.82
C LEU A 497 -19.72 -18.06 4.84
N ILE A 498 -18.58 -18.77 4.80
CA ILE A 498 -17.26 -18.16 4.65
C ILE A 498 -17.09 -17.58 3.23
N ALA A 499 -17.60 -18.26 2.20
CA ALA A 499 -17.58 -17.75 0.83
C ALA A 499 -18.36 -16.43 0.71
N GLU A 500 -19.62 -16.42 1.15
CA GLU A 500 -20.48 -15.23 1.14
C GLU A 500 -19.83 -14.05 1.88
N ALA A 501 -19.29 -14.29 3.08
CA ALA A 501 -18.60 -13.26 3.84
C ALA A 501 -17.32 -12.75 3.15
N CYS A 502 -16.58 -13.62 2.44
CA CYS A 502 -15.42 -13.22 1.65
C CYS A 502 -15.80 -12.41 0.40
N HIS A 503 -16.90 -12.75 -0.27
CA HIS A 503 -17.45 -11.95 -1.37
C HIS A 503 -17.90 -10.57 -0.86
N GLN A 504 -18.67 -10.51 0.23
CA GLN A 504 -19.10 -9.26 0.85
C GLN A 504 -17.91 -8.37 1.26
N ALA A 505 -16.87 -8.95 1.87
CA ALA A 505 -15.64 -8.24 2.22
C ALA A 505 -14.94 -7.67 0.98
N THR A 506 -14.84 -8.44 -0.10
CA THR A 506 -14.25 -7.99 -1.37
C THR A 506 -15.04 -6.84 -1.99
N GLU A 507 -16.39 -6.90 -1.97
CA GLU A 507 -17.23 -5.79 -2.42
C GLU A 507 -17.03 -4.51 -1.60
N GLN A 508 -16.66 -4.63 -0.33
CA GLN A 508 -16.35 -3.50 0.56
C GLN A 508 -14.88 -3.03 0.44
N GLY A 509 -14.11 -3.58 -0.50
CA GLY A 509 -12.69 -3.24 -0.70
C GLY A 509 -11.74 -3.89 0.31
N LEU A 510 -12.20 -4.84 1.12
CA LEU A 510 -11.44 -5.49 2.18
C LEU A 510 -10.66 -6.70 1.64
N GLY A 511 -9.70 -6.41 0.75
CA GLY A 511 -8.83 -7.39 0.10
C GLY A 511 -9.30 -7.85 -1.29
N PHE A 512 -8.74 -8.95 -1.75
CA PHE A 512 -8.92 -9.50 -3.10
C PHE A 512 -9.21 -11.00 -3.07
N LEU A 513 -10.23 -11.43 -3.82
CA LEU A 513 -10.62 -12.83 -3.98
C LEU A 513 -9.98 -13.44 -5.23
N ASP A 514 -9.05 -14.37 -5.02
CA ASP A 514 -8.37 -15.07 -6.12
C ASP A 514 -9.26 -16.14 -6.80
N GLU A 515 -8.79 -16.65 -7.94
CA GLU A 515 -9.49 -17.68 -8.72
C GLU A 515 -9.62 -19.03 -8.00
N GLY A 516 -8.85 -19.25 -6.93
CA GLY A 516 -8.90 -20.45 -6.10
C GLY A 516 -9.85 -20.33 -4.91
N GLU A 517 -10.77 -19.35 -4.93
CA GLU A 517 -11.67 -19.03 -3.83
C GLU A 517 -10.91 -18.83 -2.50
N ALA A 518 -9.91 -17.96 -2.53
CA ALA A 518 -9.26 -17.50 -1.31
C ALA A 518 -9.22 -15.97 -1.24
N LEU A 519 -9.68 -15.42 -0.10
CA LEU A 519 -9.60 -14.00 0.19
C LEU A 519 -8.20 -13.68 0.72
N HIS A 520 -7.49 -12.79 0.04
CA HIS A 520 -6.21 -12.23 0.47
C HIS A 520 -6.39 -10.78 0.91
N LEU A 521 -5.93 -10.43 2.11
CA LEU A 521 -6.03 -9.07 2.64
C LEU A 521 -4.84 -8.72 3.53
N HIS A 522 -4.43 -7.45 3.52
CA HIS A 522 -3.47 -6.93 4.48
C HIS A 522 -4.07 -6.91 5.91
N THR A 523 -3.24 -7.22 6.92
CA THR A 523 -3.66 -7.38 8.34
C THR A 523 -4.42 -6.16 8.89
N SER A 524 -4.12 -4.96 8.37
CA SER A 524 -4.75 -3.70 8.82
C SER A 524 -6.26 -3.65 8.63
N MET A 525 -6.82 -4.45 7.72
CA MET A 525 -8.26 -4.49 7.41
C MET A 525 -9.02 -5.56 8.21
N VAL A 526 -8.34 -6.39 9.02
CA VAL A 526 -8.99 -7.53 9.72
C VAL A 526 -10.12 -7.08 10.63
N GLN A 527 -9.98 -5.93 11.31
CA GLN A 527 -11.01 -5.41 12.23
C GLN A 527 -12.25 -4.83 11.52
N GLU A 528 -12.19 -4.71 10.19
CA GLU A 528 -13.28 -4.21 9.35
C GLU A 528 -14.11 -5.35 8.74
N LEU A 529 -13.58 -6.59 8.79
CA LEU A 529 -14.28 -7.77 8.29
C LEU A 529 -15.54 -8.09 9.12
N PRO A 530 -16.54 -8.77 8.53
CA PRO A 530 -17.66 -9.33 9.27
C PRO A 530 -17.19 -10.24 10.41
N ALA A 531 -17.91 -10.21 11.55
CA ALA A 531 -17.59 -11.03 12.73
C ALA A 531 -17.25 -12.51 12.43
N LEU A 532 -17.91 -13.12 11.44
CA LEU A 532 -17.65 -14.51 11.02
C LEU A 532 -16.18 -14.73 10.60
N LEU A 533 -15.62 -13.83 9.79
CA LEU A 533 -14.23 -13.91 9.32
C LEU A 533 -13.25 -13.47 10.41
N ARG A 534 -13.62 -12.48 11.25
CA ARG A 534 -12.82 -12.08 12.43
C ARG A 534 -12.65 -13.24 13.41
N ILE A 535 -13.71 -14.00 13.67
CA ILE A 535 -13.66 -15.22 14.50
C ILE A 535 -12.83 -16.31 13.81
N TYR A 536 -13.00 -16.53 12.49
CA TYR A 536 -12.19 -17.51 11.75
C TYR A 536 -10.68 -17.22 11.86
N ILE A 537 -10.26 -15.96 11.66
CA ILE A 537 -8.88 -15.51 11.82
C ILE A 537 -8.44 -15.63 13.29
N GLY A 538 -9.24 -15.15 14.24
CA GLY A 538 -8.93 -15.18 15.67
C GLY A 538 -8.80 -16.60 16.25
N CYS A 539 -9.54 -17.58 15.73
CA CYS A 539 -9.34 -18.99 16.08
C CYS A 539 -7.95 -19.49 15.66
N ALA A 540 -7.42 -19.01 14.53
CA ALA A 540 -6.07 -19.34 14.08
C ALA A 540 -4.99 -18.64 14.93
N THR A 541 -5.21 -17.39 15.34
CA THR A 541 -4.25 -16.68 16.21
C THR A 541 -4.16 -17.28 17.62
N ILE A 542 -5.22 -17.92 18.11
CA ILE A 542 -5.19 -18.68 19.36
C ILE A 542 -4.25 -19.90 19.26
N LEU A 543 -4.11 -20.50 18.07
CA LEU A 543 -3.23 -21.65 17.82
C LEU A 543 -1.77 -21.22 17.60
N TYR A 544 -1.51 -20.19 16.79
CA TYR A 544 -0.16 -19.80 16.38
C TYR A 544 0.47 -18.67 17.23
N GLY A 545 -0.31 -17.67 17.59
CA GLY A 545 0.19 -16.37 18.09
C GLY A 545 -0.45 -15.20 17.34
N ASP A 546 -0.03 -13.98 17.65
CA ASP A 546 -0.63 -12.78 17.08
C ASP A 546 -0.32 -12.57 15.60
N ILE A 547 -1.26 -11.91 14.89
CA ILE A 547 -1.10 -11.47 13.49
C ILE A 547 -0.39 -10.11 13.37
N GLU A 548 0.07 -9.51 14.47
CA GLU A 548 0.73 -8.18 14.45
C GLU A 548 2.04 -8.13 13.64
N GLN A 549 2.68 -9.27 13.34
CA GLN A 549 3.82 -9.37 12.42
C GLN A 549 3.48 -10.04 11.08
N THR A 550 2.19 -10.23 10.79
CA THR A 550 1.73 -10.72 9.48
C THR A 550 1.36 -9.52 8.62
N ASP A 551 1.94 -9.37 7.44
CA ASP A 551 1.47 -8.35 6.50
C ASP A 551 0.21 -8.85 5.78
N LEU A 552 0.25 -10.06 5.23
CA LEU A 552 -0.80 -10.59 4.36
C LEU A 552 -1.44 -11.86 4.93
N ILE A 553 -2.77 -11.88 4.98
CA ILE A 553 -3.59 -13.02 5.40
C ILE A 553 -4.31 -13.60 4.18
N LYS A 554 -4.30 -14.93 4.03
CA LYS A 554 -5.08 -15.68 3.03
C LYS A 554 -6.05 -16.64 3.72
N ILE A 555 -7.35 -16.39 3.58
CA ILE A 555 -8.44 -17.28 4.02
C ILE A 555 -8.74 -18.26 2.88
N HIS A 556 -8.54 -19.56 3.09
CA HIS A 556 -8.84 -20.60 2.09
C HIS A 556 -10.26 -21.13 2.32
N ILE A 557 -11.24 -20.63 1.56
CA ILE A 557 -12.68 -20.84 1.79
C ILE A 557 -13.03 -22.34 1.95
N GLN A 558 -12.65 -23.16 0.97
CA GLN A 558 -13.05 -24.57 0.93
C GLN A 558 -12.30 -25.48 1.92
N SER A 559 -11.01 -25.18 2.19
CA SER A 559 -10.13 -26.14 2.89
C SER A 559 -10.09 -25.99 4.41
N GLY A 560 -10.71 -24.95 4.98
CA GLY A 560 -10.66 -24.68 6.43
C GLY A 560 -9.26 -24.30 6.92
N LYS A 561 -8.46 -23.70 6.03
CA LYS A 561 -7.08 -23.28 6.29
C LYS A 561 -6.95 -21.77 6.29
N LEU A 562 -6.01 -21.27 7.06
CA LEU A 562 -5.54 -19.88 7.02
C LEU A 562 -4.07 -19.90 6.61
N SER A 563 -3.61 -18.88 5.88
CA SER A 563 -2.19 -18.63 5.75
C SER A 563 -1.84 -17.21 6.17
N LEU A 564 -0.82 -17.10 7.00
CA LEU A 564 -0.22 -15.85 7.44
C LEU A 564 1.10 -15.70 6.69
N MET A 565 1.38 -14.52 6.14
CA MET A 565 2.57 -14.24 5.33
C MET A 565 3.23 -12.95 5.80
N ARG A 566 4.53 -13.00 6.06
CA ARG A 566 5.38 -11.87 6.42
C ARG A 566 6.43 -11.64 5.33
N TYR A 567 6.62 -10.38 4.97
CA TYR A 567 7.52 -9.92 3.92
C TYR A 567 8.66 -9.09 4.52
N ASP A 568 9.60 -8.63 3.69
CA ASP A 568 10.77 -7.88 4.14
C ASP A 568 10.50 -6.39 4.39
N ASP A 569 9.84 -5.70 3.46
CA ASP A 569 9.46 -4.29 3.58
C ASP A 569 8.16 -4.04 2.80
N PHE A 570 7.06 -4.57 3.33
CA PHE A 570 5.76 -4.57 2.66
C PHE A 570 5.24 -3.17 2.35
N GLU A 571 5.54 -2.17 3.19
CA GLU A 571 5.07 -0.80 3.00
C GLU A 571 5.85 -0.10 1.88
N ASN A 572 7.19 -0.06 1.95
CA ASN A 572 8.01 0.84 1.12
C ASN A 572 8.54 0.21 -0.19
N GLN A 573 8.46 -1.11 -0.36
CA GLN A 573 8.85 -1.77 -1.61
C GLN A 573 7.65 -2.09 -2.50
N ALA A 574 7.80 -1.88 -3.82
CA ALA A 574 6.75 -2.19 -4.79
C ALA A 574 6.47 -3.70 -4.92
N ILE A 575 7.53 -4.51 -4.79
CA ILE A 575 7.52 -5.96 -4.93
C ILE A 575 8.29 -6.54 -3.73
N PRO A 576 7.68 -6.58 -2.53
CA PRO A 576 8.33 -7.11 -1.34
C PRO A 576 8.46 -8.64 -1.43
N ARG A 577 9.41 -9.21 -0.70
CA ARG A 577 9.74 -10.65 -0.76
C ARG A 577 9.26 -11.40 0.47
N LEU A 578 8.65 -12.55 0.25
CA LEU A 578 8.13 -13.42 1.29
C LEU A 578 9.29 -13.95 2.16
N LEU A 579 9.26 -13.64 3.45
CA LEU A 579 10.23 -14.12 4.44
C LEU A 579 9.70 -15.32 5.24
N GLU A 580 8.40 -15.33 5.51
CA GLU A 580 7.78 -16.33 6.37
C GLU A 580 6.36 -16.60 5.90
N ARG A 581 5.97 -17.88 5.86
CA ARG A 581 4.58 -18.28 5.68
C ARG A 581 4.21 -19.31 6.72
N VAL A 582 3.07 -19.11 7.36
CA VAL A 582 2.47 -20.03 8.32
C VAL A 582 1.18 -20.55 7.71
N LYS A 583 0.99 -21.87 7.66
CA LYS A 583 -0.23 -22.48 7.12
C LYS A 583 -0.94 -23.23 8.24
N ILE A 584 -2.05 -22.68 8.72
CA ILE A 584 -2.80 -23.17 9.87
C ILE A 584 -4.00 -23.97 9.37
N ASN A 585 -4.20 -25.18 9.90
CA ASN A 585 -5.37 -26.02 9.63
C ASN A 585 -6.30 -26.00 10.85
N LEU A 586 -7.42 -25.28 10.75
CA LEU A 586 -8.34 -25.11 11.88
C LEU A 586 -9.05 -26.41 12.29
N ARG A 587 -9.23 -27.36 11.35
CA ARG A 587 -9.89 -28.65 11.62
C ARG A 587 -8.99 -29.60 12.41
N GLU A 588 -7.72 -29.67 12.03
CA GLU A 588 -6.71 -30.52 12.68
C GLU A 588 -6.03 -29.84 13.89
N GLN A 589 -6.17 -28.51 14.02
CA GLN A 589 -5.45 -27.68 15.01
C GLN A 589 -3.93 -27.77 14.89
N THR A 590 -3.45 -28.02 13.67
CA THR A 590 -2.04 -28.12 13.27
C THR A 590 -1.62 -26.87 12.48
N PHE A 591 -0.31 -26.63 12.39
CA PHE A 591 0.24 -25.63 11.49
C PHE A 591 1.59 -26.07 10.90
N ASP A 592 1.87 -25.61 9.68
CA ASP A 592 3.18 -25.71 9.04
C ASP A 592 3.85 -24.32 9.02
N LEU A 593 5.14 -24.24 9.35
CA LEU A 593 5.96 -23.03 9.23
C LEU A 593 6.93 -23.17 8.04
N TYR A 594 7.00 -22.16 7.19
CA TYR A 594 7.91 -22.06 6.06
C TYR A 594 8.76 -20.78 6.21
N GLU A 595 10.04 -20.93 6.52
CA GLU A 595 11.02 -19.83 6.58
C GLU A 595 11.76 -19.72 5.23
N TYR A 596 11.66 -18.56 4.59
CA TYR A 596 12.29 -18.27 3.30
C TYR A 596 13.63 -17.57 3.50
N GLY A 597 14.63 -17.98 2.73
CA GLY A 597 16.05 -17.75 3.01
C GLY A 597 16.83 -19.02 2.67
N ASP A 598 17.46 -19.65 3.66
CA ASP A 598 18.31 -20.83 3.44
C ASP A 598 17.52 -22.11 3.09
N SER A 599 16.26 -22.22 3.53
CA SER A 599 15.42 -23.43 3.33
C SER A 599 14.51 -23.39 2.09
N PHE A 600 14.08 -22.18 1.69
CA PHE A 600 13.19 -21.95 0.54
C PHE A 600 13.56 -20.61 -0.10
N GLU A 601 13.62 -20.52 -1.43
CA GLU A 601 13.92 -19.26 -2.11
C GLU A 601 12.79 -18.22 -1.90
N PRO A 602 13.08 -17.00 -1.40
CA PRO A 602 12.08 -15.96 -1.17
C PRO A 602 11.32 -15.57 -2.44
N THR A 603 9.99 -15.74 -2.45
CA THR A 603 9.15 -15.36 -3.59
C THR A 603 8.73 -13.90 -3.54
N ASN A 604 8.63 -13.25 -4.70
CA ASN A 604 8.13 -11.88 -4.84
C ASN A 604 6.60 -11.81 -4.64
N LEU A 605 6.11 -10.68 -4.11
CA LEU A 605 4.68 -10.33 -4.13
C LEU A 605 4.39 -9.37 -5.29
N TYR A 606 3.78 -9.89 -6.35
CA TYR A 606 3.32 -9.08 -7.49
C TYR A 606 1.93 -8.50 -7.26
N LEU A 607 1.67 -7.35 -7.90
CA LEU A 607 0.38 -6.67 -7.90
C LEU A 607 -0.11 -6.37 -6.48
N LYS A 608 0.78 -5.81 -5.63
CA LYS A 608 0.55 -5.59 -4.20
C LYS A 608 -0.72 -4.77 -3.94
N SER A 609 -1.07 -3.84 -4.84
CA SER A 609 -2.29 -3.03 -4.77
C SER A 609 -3.60 -3.83 -4.70
N ARG A 610 -3.60 -5.11 -5.09
CA ARG A 610 -4.77 -6.01 -4.91
C ARG A 610 -5.09 -6.25 -3.44
N TYR A 611 -4.08 -6.29 -2.56
CA TYR A 611 -4.22 -6.78 -1.20
C TYR A 611 -4.38 -5.68 -0.14
N ILE A 612 -4.31 -4.42 -0.57
CA ILE A 612 -4.41 -3.20 0.25
C ILE A 612 -5.57 -2.34 -0.26
N ASN A 613 -6.14 -1.52 0.62
CA ASN A 613 -7.18 -0.57 0.27
C ASN A 613 -6.61 0.86 0.10
N GLU A 614 -7.48 1.79 -0.26
CA GLU A 614 -7.16 3.20 -0.45
C GLU A 614 -6.73 3.95 0.84
N GLU A 615 -6.89 3.35 2.02
CA GLU A 615 -6.38 3.91 3.28
C GLU A 615 -4.95 3.45 3.60
N PHE A 616 -4.34 2.59 2.77
CA PHE A 616 -2.96 2.14 2.95
C PHE A 616 -1.94 3.18 2.47
N PRO A 617 -0.81 3.39 3.18
CA PRO A 617 0.25 4.32 2.76
C PRO A 617 0.75 4.06 1.34
N HIS A 618 0.93 5.13 0.56
CA HIS A 618 1.46 5.08 -0.81
C HIS A 618 0.69 4.19 -1.81
N ILE A 619 -0.61 3.95 -1.56
CA ILE A 619 -1.50 3.20 -2.48
C ILE A 619 -1.49 3.77 -3.91
N ALA A 620 -1.37 5.08 -4.06
CA ALA A 620 -1.35 5.76 -5.36
C ALA A 620 -0.09 5.42 -6.17
N GLU A 621 1.08 5.51 -5.53
CA GLU A 621 2.35 5.09 -6.12
C GLU A 621 2.33 3.59 -6.47
N GLN A 622 1.81 2.74 -5.57
CA GLN A 622 1.73 1.29 -5.82
C GLN A 622 0.79 0.94 -6.99
N LEU A 623 -0.37 1.58 -7.11
CA LEU A 623 -1.30 1.36 -8.23
C LEU A 623 -0.67 1.79 -9.56
N ASN A 624 -0.03 2.95 -9.59
CA ASN A 624 0.70 3.40 -10.78
C ASN A 624 1.86 2.43 -11.11
N PHE A 625 2.60 1.94 -10.12
CA PHE A 625 3.65 0.93 -10.33
C PHE A 625 3.09 -0.35 -10.95
N ASP A 626 2.01 -0.89 -10.38
CA ASP A 626 1.38 -2.13 -10.85
C ASP A 626 0.80 -1.94 -12.27
N GLU A 627 0.11 -0.82 -12.56
CA GLU A 627 -0.36 -0.50 -13.92
C GLU A 627 0.79 -0.35 -14.92
N GLN A 628 1.91 0.30 -14.54
CA GLN A 628 3.09 0.44 -15.40
C GLN A 628 3.77 -0.92 -15.67
N LEU A 629 3.92 -1.75 -14.64
CA LEU A 629 4.53 -3.08 -14.76
C LEU A 629 3.70 -4.00 -15.67
N GLN A 630 2.36 -3.96 -15.54
CA GLN A 630 1.47 -4.66 -16.45
C GLN A 630 1.55 -4.10 -17.88
N ALA A 631 1.61 -2.78 -18.04
CA ALA A 631 1.70 -2.13 -19.36
C ALA A 631 2.98 -2.48 -20.15
N LEU A 632 4.05 -2.96 -19.48
CA LEU A 632 5.23 -3.49 -20.17
C LEU A 632 4.95 -4.80 -20.93
N ASN A 633 3.95 -5.59 -20.52
CA ASN A 633 3.61 -6.90 -21.11
C ASN A 633 4.79 -7.91 -21.18
N LEU A 634 5.77 -7.79 -20.27
CA LEU A 634 6.96 -8.66 -20.22
C LEU A 634 6.81 -9.89 -19.33
N PHE A 635 5.73 -9.98 -18.56
CA PHE A 635 5.58 -10.96 -17.48
C PHE A 635 4.16 -11.53 -17.47
N ASP A 636 4.04 -12.84 -17.26
CA ASP A 636 2.81 -13.42 -16.71
C ASP A 636 2.79 -13.17 -15.19
N LEU A 637 1.91 -12.27 -14.74
CA LEU A 637 1.71 -11.94 -13.32
C LEU A 637 0.51 -12.68 -12.71
N SER A 638 0.04 -13.75 -13.36
CA SER A 638 -0.97 -14.66 -12.79
C SER A 638 -0.37 -15.57 -11.71
N GLY A 639 -1.21 -16.09 -10.82
CA GLY A 639 -0.79 -16.98 -9.74
C GLY A 639 0.30 -16.36 -8.83
N TYR A 640 1.50 -16.95 -8.88
CA TYR A 640 2.68 -16.49 -8.13
C TYR A 640 3.63 -15.60 -8.95
N GLY A 641 3.38 -15.42 -10.25
CA GLY A 641 4.27 -14.73 -11.18
C GLY A 641 5.61 -15.46 -11.44
N PRO A 642 6.54 -14.83 -12.16
CA PRO A 642 7.87 -15.37 -12.42
C PRO A 642 8.72 -15.46 -11.14
N ASN A 643 9.77 -16.27 -11.16
CA ASN A 643 10.72 -16.31 -10.04
C ASN A 643 11.54 -15.00 -9.95
N PRO A 644 12.12 -14.65 -8.78
CA PRO A 644 12.77 -13.35 -8.58
C PRO A 644 13.99 -13.09 -9.48
N GLU A 645 14.74 -14.13 -9.86
CA GLU A 645 15.89 -14.01 -10.75
C GLU A 645 15.44 -13.75 -12.19
N GLU A 646 14.52 -14.57 -12.71
CA GLU A 646 13.90 -14.40 -14.04
C GLU A 646 13.26 -13.02 -14.20
N PHE A 647 12.49 -12.58 -13.20
CA PHE A 647 11.88 -11.26 -13.16
C PHE A 647 12.94 -10.15 -13.28
N ARG A 648 13.98 -10.20 -12.44
CA ARG A 648 15.04 -9.20 -12.41
C ARG A 648 15.88 -9.20 -13.67
N GLN A 649 16.17 -10.36 -14.27
CA GLN A 649 16.89 -10.46 -15.54
C GLN A 649 16.07 -9.87 -16.69
N THR A 650 14.79 -10.23 -16.78
CA THR A 650 13.88 -9.75 -17.84
C THR A 650 13.68 -8.25 -17.75
N LEU A 651 13.48 -7.70 -16.53
CA LEU A 651 13.36 -6.26 -16.31
C LEU A 651 14.65 -5.51 -16.69
N SER A 652 15.81 -6.05 -16.31
CA SER A 652 17.13 -5.49 -16.64
C SER A 652 17.42 -5.50 -18.15
N ARG A 653 17.08 -6.60 -18.85
CA ARG A 653 17.16 -6.69 -20.32
C ARG A 653 16.26 -5.66 -21.00
N ALA A 654 15.04 -5.50 -20.48
CA ALA A 654 14.10 -4.48 -20.95
C ALA A 654 14.48 -3.03 -20.59
N ARG A 655 15.65 -2.81 -19.98
CA ARG A 655 16.18 -1.50 -19.60
C ARG A 655 15.30 -0.77 -18.57
N PHE A 656 14.69 -1.53 -17.65
CA PHE A 656 13.97 -1.00 -16.49
C PHE A 656 14.62 -1.44 -15.17
N GLU A 657 14.45 -0.63 -14.12
CA GLU A 657 14.78 -0.96 -12.74
C GLU A 657 13.75 -0.38 -11.78
N ILE A 658 13.68 -0.94 -10.56
CA ILE A 658 12.73 -0.52 -9.52
C ILE A 658 13.46 0.41 -8.55
N ASP A 659 12.93 1.61 -8.36
CA ASP A 659 13.39 2.59 -7.38
C ASP A 659 12.27 2.80 -6.34
N ARG A 660 12.31 1.99 -5.27
CA ARG A 660 11.28 1.87 -4.21
C ARG A 660 9.89 1.49 -4.72
N LEU A 661 9.04 2.50 -4.97
CA LEU A 661 7.66 2.40 -5.46
C LEU A 661 7.51 2.87 -6.92
N SER A 662 8.63 3.15 -7.60
CA SER A 662 8.64 3.67 -8.97
C SER A 662 9.34 2.71 -9.92
N LEU A 663 8.77 2.55 -11.12
CA LEU A 663 9.40 1.83 -12.23
C LEU A 663 10.09 2.85 -13.14
N ILE A 664 11.42 2.74 -13.27
CA ILE A 664 12.24 3.73 -13.99
C ILE A 664 13.10 3.07 -15.07
N ARG A 665 13.56 3.84 -16.06
CA ARG A 665 14.57 3.37 -17.03
C ARG A 665 15.90 3.14 -16.32
N SER A 666 16.61 2.08 -16.70
CA SER A 666 17.80 1.65 -15.95
C SER A 666 18.96 2.63 -16.09
N ARG A 667 19.52 3.04 -14.95
CA ARG A 667 20.69 3.92 -14.85
C ARG A 667 22.01 3.17 -15.06
N LYS A 668 21.98 1.84 -15.24
CA LYS A 668 23.17 0.99 -15.49
C LYS A 668 23.56 1.00 -16.96
N ILE A 669 24.86 1.00 -17.24
CA ILE A 669 25.40 0.76 -18.59
C ILE A 669 25.52 -0.75 -18.81
N PRO A 670 24.90 -1.32 -19.87
CA PRO A 670 24.99 -2.75 -20.17
C PRO A 670 26.35 -3.11 -20.78
N ASN A 671 26.71 -4.39 -20.78
CA ASN A 671 27.82 -4.85 -21.61
C ASN A 671 27.45 -4.74 -23.10
N LEU A 672 28.42 -4.40 -23.95
CA LEU A 672 28.18 -4.28 -25.39
C LEU A 672 27.80 -5.61 -26.05
N ASP A 673 28.24 -6.73 -25.47
CA ASP A 673 27.92 -8.06 -25.97
C ASP A 673 26.58 -8.61 -25.44
N GLU A 674 25.84 -7.84 -24.63
CA GLU A 674 24.44 -8.13 -24.31
C GLU A 674 23.52 -7.80 -25.50
N PHE A 675 22.41 -8.53 -25.58
CA PHE A 675 21.34 -8.28 -26.55
C PHE A 675 20.67 -6.91 -26.32
N CYS A 676 20.35 -6.26 -27.43
CA CYS A 676 19.63 -5.01 -27.55
C CYS A 676 18.47 -5.25 -28.51
N GLY A 677 17.29 -5.54 -27.95
CA GLY A 677 16.22 -6.22 -28.67
C GLY A 677 16.36 -7.75 -28.63
N ALA A 678 15.69 -8.44 -29.54
CA ALA A 678 15.69 -9.90 -29.65
C ALA A 678 16.90 -10.43 -30.44
N TYR A 679 17.33 -9.71 -31.49
CA TYR A 679 18.26 -10.25 -32.49
C TYR A 679 19.66 -9.64 -32.51
N LEU A 680 19.79 -8.38 -32.11
CA LEU A 680 21.04 -7.62 -32.20
C LEU A 680 21.69 -7.46 -30.83
N THR A 681 23.01 -7.24 -30.79
CA THR A 681 23.72 -6.79 -29.58
C THR A 681 23.93 -5.28 -29.58
N TYR A 682 24.17 -4.72 -28.39
CA TYR A 682 24.58 -3.32 -28.26
C TYR A 682 25.82 -2.99 -29.11
N ARG A 683 26.78 -3.91 -29.18
CA ARG A 683 27.98 -3.78 -30.02
C ARG A 683 27.61 -3.60 -31.48
N GLN A 684 26.69 -4.39 -32.03
CA GLN A 684 26.31 -4.29 -33.44
C GLN A 684 25.69 -2.91 -33.75
N LEU A 685 24.89 -2.35 -32.85
CA LEU A 685 24.30 -1.01 -33.03
C LEU A 685 25.29 0.14 -32.77
N ILE A 686 26.41 -0.10 -32.07
CA ILE A 686 27.40 0.92 -31.68
C ILE A 686 28.67 0.89 -32.55
N GLU A 687 29.09 -0.27 -33.07
CA GLU A 687 30.37 -0.47 -33.77
C GLU A 687 30.18 -0.89 -35.25
N CYS A 688 28.97 -0.77 -35.81
CA CYS A 688 28.69 -1.05 -37.24
C CYS A 688 29.21 0.01 -38.23
N GLY A 689 29.43 1.26 -37.80
CA GLY A 689 29.76 2.34 -38.72
C GLY A 689 31.20 2.30 -39.23
N GLU A 690 31.39 2.42 -40.56
CA GLU A 690 32.72 2.40 -41.21
C GLU A 690 33.73 3.38 -40.57
N THR A 691 33.28 4.57 -40.15
CA THR A 691 34.17 5.56 -39.52
C THR A 691 34.73 5.06 -38.19
N GLN A 692 33.96 4.32 -37.40
CA GLN A 692 34.42 3.73 -36.14
C GLN A 692 35.45 2.64 -36.43
N GLN A 693 35.17 1.76 -37.39
CA GLN A 693 36.03 0.63 -37.76
C GLN A 693 37.38 1.11 -38.34
N ILE A 694 37.38 2.17 -39.15
CA ILE A 694 38.60 2.75 -39.74
C ILE A 694 39.44 3.52 -38.70
N THR A 695 38.79 4.26 -37.80
CA THR A 695 39.51 5.16 -36.87
C THR A 695 39.90 4.49 -35.55
N GLY A 696 39.24 3.41 -35.15
CA GLY A 696 39.42 2.76 -33.84
C GLY A 696 38.99 3.63 -32.65
N ILE A 697 38.31 4.75 -32.89
CA ILE A 697 37.85 5.66 -31.82
C ILE A 697 36.76 4.96 -31.01
N SER A 698 36.85 5.04 -29.68
CA SER A 698 35.81 4.52 -28.79
C SER A 698 34.48 5.22 -29.06
N ASN A 699 33.50 4.44 -29.52
CA ASN A 699 32.16 4.92 -29.83
C ASN A 699 31.15 4.56 -28.72
N ARG A 700 31.61 4.26 -27.50
CA ARG A 700 30.70 3.85 -26.42
C ARG A 700 29.83 5.02 -25.96
N PRO A 701 28.50 4.88 -25.88
CA PRO A 701 27.65 5.87 -25.23
C PRO A 701 28.01 6.05 -23.75
N ILE A 702 27.87 7.29 -23.27
CA ILE A 702 28.19 7.66 -21.88
C ILE A 702 26.89 7.76 -21.06
N GLN A 703 25.79 8.20 -21.67
CA GLN A 703 24.50 8.28 -20.97
C GLN A 703 23.80 6.92 -20.94
N PRO A 704 23.30 6.43 -19.79
CA PRO A 704 22.49 5.21 -19.71
C PRO A 704 21.24 5.27 -20.62
N ASP A 705 20.65 6.46 -20.77
CA ASP A 705 19.50 6.70 -21.63
C ASP A 705 19.79 6.48 -23.12
N SER A 706 21.06 6.63 -23.56
CA SER A 706 21.45 6.29 -24.92
C SER A 706 21.31 4.78 -25.21
N TYR A 707 21.63 3.91 -24.23
CA TYR A 707 21.42 2.46 -24.34
C TYR A 707 19.93 2.08 -24.26
N SER A 708 19.16 2.81 -23.46
CA SER A 708 17.70 2.65 -23.39
C SER A 708 17.04 3.05 -24.71
N ALA A 709 17.46 4.14 -25.34
CA ALA A 709 16.98 4.57 -26.66
C ALA A 709 17.33 3.60 -27.78
N LEU A 710 18.53 3.00 -27.75
CA LEU A 710 18.93 1.95 -28.69
C LEU A 710 18.08 0.68 -28.53
N TYR A 711 17.73 0.31 -27.29
CA TYR A 711 16.82 -0.80 -27.01
C TYR A 711 15.41 -0.52 -27.53
N ASP A 712 14.90 0.69 -27.31
CA ASP A 712 13.57 1.08 -27.80
C ASP A 712 13.52 1.11 -29.34
N LEU A 713 14.59 1.57 -30.00
CA LEU A 713 14.74 1.47 -31.46
C LEU A 713 14.76 0.01 -31.96
N ALA A 714 15.41 -0.89 -31.21
CA ALA A 714 15.46 -2.30 -31.57
C ALA A 714 14.06 -2.94 -31.49
N ILE A 715 13.42 -2.94 -30.32
CA ILE A 715 12.14 -3.66 -30.12
C ILE A 715 10.97 -3.08 -30.91
N ASN A 716 10.96 -1.78 -31.22
CA ASN A 716 9.84 -1.13 -31.89
C ASN A 716 9.99 -1.09 -33.42
N ILE A 717 11.20 -1.22 -33.96
CA ILE A 717 11.46 -1.09 -35.41
C ILE A 717 12.32 -2.24 -35.94
N LEU A 718 13.51 -2.48 -35.37
CA LEU A 718 14.45 -3.44 -35.96
C LEU A 718 14.02 -4.89 -35.78
N ASP A 719 13.55 -5.28 -34.59
CA ASP A 719 13.09 -6.64 -34.34
C ASP A 719 11.87 -6.98 -35.23
N PRO A 720 10.81 -6.14 -35.34
CA PRO A 720 9.71 -6.37 -36.29
C PRO A 720 10.15 -6.44 -37.77
N VAL A 721 11.15 -5.65 -38.17
CA VAL A 721 11.71 -5.74 -39.53
C VAL A 721 12.45 -7.06 -39.74
N ILE A 722 13.21 -7.52 -38.74
CA ILE A 722 13.93 -8.80 -38.79
C ILE A 722 12.95 -9.98 -38.78
N ASP A 723 11.87 -9.89 -38.00
CA ASP A 723 10.79 -10.90 -37.98
C ASP A 723 10.11 -11.06 -39.36
N TYR A 724 9.93 -9.96 -40.10
CA TYR A 724 9.20 -9.95 -41.38
C TYR A 724 10.09 -10.19 -42.61
N PHE A 725 11.23 -9.49 -42.71
CA PHE A 725 12.14 -9.52 -43.87
C PHE A 725 13.39 -10.38 -43.65
N GLY A 726 13.62 -10.90 -42.44
CA GLY A 726 14.86 -11.59 -42.09
C GLY A 726 16.00 -10.65 -41.71
N MET A 727 17.19 -11.22 -41.51
CA MET A 727 18.30 -10.52 -40.87
C MET A 727 18.81 -9.31 -41.68
N ILE A 728 18.93 -8.17 -41.01
CA ILE A 728 19.36 -6.89 -41.61
C ILE A 728 20.88 -6.69 -41.53
N ARG A 729 21.42 -5.91 -42.47
CA ARG A 729 22.80 -5.43 -42.44
C ARG A 729 22.88 -3.96 -42.03
N LEU A 730 23.38 -3.73 -40.82
CA LEU A 730 23.65 -2.39 -40.29
C LEU A 730 24.81 -1.73 -41.04
N THR A 731 24.67 -0.43 -41.33
CA THR A 731 25.70 0.37 -42.03
C THR A 731 26.12 1.62 -41.26
N TYR A 732 25.22 2.16 -40.43
CA TYR A 732 25.53 3.21 -39.47
C TYR A 732 24.57 3.12 -38.28
N GLY A 733 24.98 3.59 -37.11
CA GLY A 733 24.28 3.36 -35.85
C GLY A 733 24.55 4.48 -34.86
N PHE A 734 24.80 4.17 -33.59
CA PHE A 734 25.13 5.19 -32.60
C PHE A 734 26.40 6.00 -33.00
N CYS A 735 26.45 7.28 -32.63
CA CYS A 735 27.61 8.15 -32.83
C CYS A 735 27.91 8.99 -31.59
N SER A 736 29.03 8.70 -30.93
CA SER A 736 29.54 9.47 -29.80
C SER A 736 29.96 10.89 -30.23
N HIS A 737 30.04 11.81 -29.25
CA HIS A 737 30.52 13.16 -29.50
C HIS A 737 31.93 13.20 -30.10
N GLU A 738 32.80 12.27 -29.68
CA GLU A 738 34.17 12.19 -30.16
C GLU A 738 34.23 11.63 -31.58
N LEU A 739 33.50 10.54 -31.89
CA LEU A 739 33.44 10.00 -33.25
C LEU A 739 32.86 11.04 -34.24
N GLY A 740 31.81 11.75 -33.83
CA GLY A 740 31.14 12.77 -34.65
C GLY A 740 32.06 13.91 -35.12
N LYS A 741 33.12 14.25 -34.36
CA LYS A 741 34.12 15.26 -34.77
C LYS A 741 34.90 14.87 -36.03
N HIS A 742 34.97 13.57 -36.34
CA HIS A 742 35.65 13.04 -37.52
C HIS A 742 34.75 12.97 -38.75
N ILE A 743 33.43 13.10 -38.61
CA ILE A 743 32.45 13.00 -39.69
C ILE A 743 32.20 14.39 -40.32
N LYS A 744 33.01 14.73 -41.32
CA LYS A 744 33.09 16.09 -41.88
C LYS A 744 32.06 16.44 -42.97
N LYS A 745 31.15 15.53 -43.34
CA LYS A 745 30.17 15.72 -44.43
C LYS A 745 28.84 15.04 -44.10
N ARG A 746 27.73 15.61 -44.61
CA ARG A 746 26.37 15.05 -44.60
C ARG A 746 25.69 14.82 -43.24
N VAL A 747 26.28 15.25 -42.13
CA VAL A 747 25.68 15.18 -40.79
C VAL A 747 25.13 16.54 -40.35
N ALA A 748 24.00 16.53 -39.62
CA ALA A 748 23.38 17.70 -39.02
C ALA A 748 23.21 17.51 -37.50
N PRO A 749 24.27 17.68 -36.68
CA PRO A 749 24.35 17.11 -35.32
C PRO A 749 23.19 17.48 -34.39
N LYS A 750 22.60 18.67 -34.53
CA LYS A 750 21.45 19.13 -33.73
C LYS A 750 20.14 18.38 -33.99
N LEU A 751 20.06 17.71 -35.13
CA LEU A 751 18.88 17.00 -35.63
C LEU A 751 19.16 15.49 -35.80
N ASP A 752 20.36 15.05 -35.49
CA ASP A 752 20.84 13.69 -35.75
C ASP A 752 20.65 12.79 -34.53
N GLN A 753 19.67 11.89 -34.63
CA GLN A 753 19.32 10.94 -33.57
C GLN A 753 20.34 9.78 -33.43
N HIS A 754 21.36 9.67 -34.29
CA HIS A 754 22.50 8.77 -34.03
C HIS A 754 23.26 9.17 -32.75
N ALA A 755 23.20 10.44 -32.32
CA ALA A 755 23.78 10.89 -31.05
C ALA A 755 22.98 10.48 -29.80
N ALA A 756 21.80 9.85 -29.97
CA ALA A 756 20.91 9.43 -28.89
C ALA A 756 20.66 10.54 -27.82
N TYR A 757 20.91 10.23 -26.55
CA TYR A 757 20.77 11.13 -25.41
C TYR A 757 22.10 11.81 -25.01
N GLU A 758 23.15 11.67 -25.82
CA GLU A 758 24.46 12.23 -25.48
C GLU A 758 24.45 13.76 -25.37
N VAL A 759 25.29 14.25 -24.46
CA VAL A 759 25.48 15.68 -24.21
C VAL A 759 26.84 16.17 -24.71
N ASN A 760 26.89 17.42 -25.16
CA ASN A 760 28.14 18.07 -25.51
C ASN A 760 28.90 18.53 -24.26
N SER A 761 30.10 19.09 -24.46
CA SER A 761 30.96 19.61 -23.37
C SER A 761 30.34 20.69 -22.47
N LYS A 762 29.18 21.26 -22.84
CA LYS A 762 28.39 22.20 -22.02
C LYS A 762 27.20 21.55 -21.31
N LYS A 763 27.12 20.21 -21.29
CA LYS A 763 25.99 19.40 -20.74
C LYS A 763 24.63 19.61 -21.41
N ASN A 764 24.60 20.22 -22.60
CA ASN A 764 23.39 20.31 -23.42
C ASN A 764 23.31 19.08 -24.35
N TYR A 765 22.12 18.53 -24.56
CA TYR A 765 21.91 17.45 -25.53
C TYR A 765 22.47 17.81 -26.92
N ILE A 766 23.13 16.85 -27.57
CA ILE A 766 23.71 17.01 -28.90
C ILE A 766 22.60 17.14 -29.94
N CYS A 767 21.63 16.21 -29.89
CA CYS A 767 20.42 16.23 -30.68
C CYS A 767 19.22 16.61 -29.80
N SER A 768 18.45 17.63 -30.18
CA SER A 768 17.30 18.08 -29.39
C SER A 768 16.04 17.22 -29.59
N ARG A 769 16.08 16.24 -30.50
CA ARG A 769 14.96 15.32 -30.78
C ARG A 769 14.90 14.16 -29.78
N LEU A 770 16.06 13.78 -29.21
CA LEU A 770 16.25 12.58 -28.40
C LEU A 770 15.81 11.30 -29.15
N GLY A 771 15.90 10.15 -28.48
CA GLY A 771 15.73 8.85 -29.15
C GLY A 771 16.93 8.50 -30.06
N ALA A 772 16.94 7.28 -30.60
CA ALA A 772 18.06 6.73 -31.37
C ALA A 772 17.73 6.59 -32.87
N ALA A 773 18.77 6.48 -33.71
CA ALA A 773 18.64 6.21 -35.14
C ALA A 773 19.68 5.22 -35.66
N VAL A 774 19.37 4.63 -36.80
CA VAL A 774 20.15 3.57 -37.46
C VAL A 774 19.97 3.61 -38.97
N ASP A 775 21.04 3.34 -39.71
CA ASP A 775 21.03 3.18 -41.16
C ASP A 775 21.30 1.70 -41.50
N PHE A 776 20.36 1.04 -42.17
CA PHE A 776 20.48 -0.38 -42.53
C PHE A 776 19.92 -0.70 -43.91
N ILE A 777 20.30 -1.86 -44.43
CA ILE A 777 19.83 -2.44 -45.68
C ILE A 777 19.45 -3.91 -45.46
N VAL A 778 18.46 -4.38 -46.20
CA VAL A 778 18.13 -5.80 -46.35
C VAL A 778 18.68 -6.19 -47.72
N ASP A 779 19.65 -7.10 -47.77
CA ASP A 779 20.49 -7.25 -48.96
C ASP A 779 19.76 -7.87 -50.19
N ASP A 780 18.67 -8.61 -49.96
CA ASP A 780 17.90 -9.32 -50.99
C ASP A 780 16.50 -8.71 -51.28
N GLU A 781 16.16 -7.55 -50.69
CA GLU A 781 14.83 -6.92 -50.77
C GLU A 781 14.87 -5.52 -51.42
N ASP A 782 13.73 -5.04 -51.94
CA ASP A 782 13.60 -3.63 -52.34
C ASP A 782 13.41 -2.74 -51.10
N MET A 783 14.39 -1.86 -50.84
CA MET A 783 14.33 -0.93 -49.71
C MET A 783 13.15 0.07 -49.80
N ARG A 784 12.49 0.20 -50.96
CA ARG A 784 11.22 0.94 -51.12
C ARG A 784 10.08 0.20 -50.43
N GLU A 785 10.03 -1.13 -50.56
CA GLU A 785 9.03 -1.97 -49.91
C GLU A 785 9.27 -2.04 -48.41
N VAL A 786 10.51 -2.28 -47.98
CA VAL A 786 10.92 -2.21 -46.57
C VAL A 786 10.55 -0.86 -45.93
N ALA A 787 10.83 0.26 -46.61
CA ALA A 787 10.50 1.59 -46.10
C ALA A 787 8.99 1.87 -46.03
N ASN A 788 8.18 1.37 -46.97
CA ASN A 788 6.72 1.49 -46.88
C ASN A 788 6.18 0.61 -45.74
N TRP A 789 6.65 -0.63 -45.62
CA TRP A 789 6.23 -1.55 -44.58
C TRP A 789 6.51 -1.01 -43.17
N ILE A 790 7.71 -0.46 -42.94
CA ILE A 790 8.05 0.22 -41.68
C ILE A 790 7.08 1.37 -41.39
N ALA A 791 6.76 2.17 -42.41
CA ALA A 791 5.86 3.32 -42.25
C ALA A 791 4.39 2.94 -41.98
N GLU A 792 3.99 1.71 -42.32
CA GLU A 792 2.64 1.16 -42.13
C GLU A 792 2.51 0.32 -40.85
N ASN A 793 3.59 -0.37 -40.43
CA ASN A 793 3.53 -1.40 -39.39
C ASN A 793 4.31 -1.08 -38.10
N THR A 794 5.18 -0.05 -38.08
CA THR A 794 6.00 0.28 -36.91
C THR A 794 5.80 1.72 -36.43
N PRO A 795 5.89 2.00 -35.11
CA PRO A 795 5.94 3.37 -34.61
C PRO A 795 7.34 3.94 -34.82
N PHE A 796 7.49 4.93 -35.70
CA PHE A 796 8.77 5.59 -36.00
C PHE A 796 8.67 7.12 -35.88
N ASP A 797 9.78 7.79 -35.55
CA ASP A 797 9.83 9.26 -35.57
C ASP A 797 10.09 9.78 -37.00
N ARG A 798 11.13 9.25 -37.66
CA ARG A 798 11.57 9.69 -38.99
C ARG A 798 12.09 8.52 -39.82
N LEU A 799 11.76 8.56 -41.11
CA LEU A 799 12.30 7.62 -42.10
C LEU A 799 12.80 8.44 -43.29
N TYR A 800 14.09 8.35 -43.60
CA TYR A 800 14.67 8.94 -44.81
C TYR A 800 15.04 7.84 -45.79
N PHE A 801 14.48 7.93 -47.00
CA PHE A 801 14.75 7.00 -48.09
C PHE A 801 15.70 7.62 -49.12
N TYR A 802 16.74 6.86 -49.49
CA TYR A 802 17.85 7.34 -50.35
C TYR A 802 17.90 6.67 -51.73
N GLY A 803 17.13 5.60 -51.96
CA GLY A 803 17.09 4.80 -53.19
C GLY A 803 16.85 3.31 -52.91
N GLU A 804 16.34 2.57 -53.90
CA GLU A 804 15.90 1.15 -53.80
C GLU A 804 17.03 0.19 -53.39
N HIS A 805 18.27 0.51 -53.78
CA HIS A 805 19.49 -0.26 -53.44
C HIS A 805 20.41 0.51 -52.48
N ARG A 806 19.85 1.25 -51.52
CA ARG A 806 20.62 2.02 -50.53
C ARG A 806 20.07 1.81 -49.13
N PRO A 807 20.92 1.90 -48.09
CA PRO A 807 20.45 1.90 -46.72
C PRO A 807 19.38 2.97 -46.50
N ILE A 808 18.36 2.63 -45.71
CA ILE A 808 17.38 3.58 -45.19
C ILE A 808 17.83 4.04 -43.81
N HIS A 809 17.56 5.30 -43.49
CA HIS A 809 17.71 5.82 -42.13
C HIS A 809 16.35 5.78 -41.45
N VAL A 810 16.28 5.18 -40.27
CA VAL A 810 15.08 5.22 -39.43
C VAL A 810 15.44 5.62 -37.99
N SER A 811 14.58 6.41 -37.36
CA SER A 811 14.73 6.81 -35.96
C SER A 811 13.50 6.50 -35.12
N PHE A 812 13.74 6.16 -33.85
CA PHE A 812 12.73 6.00 -32.81
C PHE A 812 13.00 7.01 -31.71
N GLY A 813 11.96 7.76 -31.31
CA GLY A 813 12.05 8.77 -30.26
C GLY A 813 10.67 9.19 -29.78
N ALA A 814 10.63 9.87 -28.63
CA ALA A 814 9.38 10.18 -27.93
C ALA A 814 8.38 11.03 -28.73
N GLU A 815 8.83 11.77 -29.76
CA GLU A 815 7.93 12.55 -30.62
C GLU A 815 7.08 11.70 -31.59
N GLN A 816 7.54 10.48 -31.94
CA GLN A 816 6.90 9.53 -32.88
C GLN A 816 6.20 10.19 -34.09
N LYS A 817 6.87 11.15 -34.77
CA LYS A 817 6.22 12.01 -35.77
C LYS A 817 5.80 11.32 -37.07
N GLY A 818 6.18 10.05 -37.30
CA GLY A 818 5.85 9.32 -38.52
C GLY A 818 6.30 10.00 -39.81
N GLN A 819 7.41 10.77 -39.78
CA GLN A 819 7.82 11.61 -40.91
C GLN A 819 8.62 10.81 -41.94
N TYR A 820 7.93 10.26 -42.94
CA TYR A 820 8.51 9.64 -44.12
C TYR A 820 8.95 10.71 -45.15
N ILE A 821 10.25 10.74 -45.43
CA ILE A 821 10.92 11.72 -46.30
C ILE A 821 11.66 10.99 -47.44
N ASP A 822 11.25 11.26 -48.69
CA ASP A 822 11.99 10.85 -49.88
C ASP A 822 13.10 11.88 -50.19
N LEU A 823 14.35 11.46 -50.33
CA LEU A 823 15.46 12.33 -50.73
C LEU A 823 15.65 12.29 -52.24
N VAL A 824 15.01 13.24 -52.93
CA VAL A 824 14.95 13.30 -54.40
C VAL A 824 16.07 14.19 -54.94
N ILE A 825 16.74 13.75 -56.01
CA ILE A 825 17.69 14.59 -56.76
C ILE A 825 16.90 15.64 -57.55
N THR A 826 17.06 16.91 -57.19
CA THR A 826 16.45 18.04 -57.92
C THR A 826 17.15 18.25 -59.28
N GLY A 827 16.51 18.99 -60.19
CA GLY A 827 17.11 19.39 -61.48
C GLY A 827 18.40 20.22 -61.38
N THR A 828 18.86 20.55 -60.16
CA THR A 828 20.17 21.20 -59.90
C THR A 828 21.26 20.19 -59.47
N GLY A 829 20.98 18.89 -59.44
CA GLY A 829 21.88 17.85 -58.95
C GLY A 829 21.97 17.76 -57.41
N ARG A 830 21.29 18.65 -56.67
CA ARG A 830 21.21 18.61 -55.20
C ARG A 830 20.07 17.72 -54.72
N LEU A 831 20.32 16.91 -53.70
CA LEU A 831 19.29 16.17 -52.96
C LEU A 831 18.41 17.16 -52.18
N ALA A 832 17.09 16.99 -52.26
CA ALA A 832 16.12 17.74 -51.46
C ALA A 832 15.12 16.78 -50.78
N PRO A 833 14.77 17.00 -49.51
CA PRO A 833 13.77 16.21 -48.81
C PRO A 833 12.36 16.55 -49.30
N LYS A 834 11.57 15.52 -49.62
CA LYS A 834 10.16 15.62 -49.97
C LYS A 834 9.35 14.75 -49.01
N ASN A 835 8.50 15.38 -48.19
CA ASN A 835 7.59 14.64 -47.31
C ASN A 835 6.64 13.79 -48.16
N ARG A 836 6.58 12.49 -47.88
CA ARG A 836 5.60 11.58 -48.45
C ARG A 836 4.36 11.57 -47.54
N LYS A 837 3.17 11.69 -48.12
CA LYS A 837 1.94 11.38 -47.38
C LYS A 837 1.83 9.87 -47.32
N VAL A 838 1.93 9.30 -46.12
CA VAL A 838 1.42 7.95 -45.85
C VAL A 838 -0.11 8.04 -46.01
N ILE A 839 -0.67 7.15 -46.83
CA ILE A 839 -2.12 7.03 -47.02
C ILE A 839 -2.55 5.91 -46.09
N TYR A 840 -3.18 6.29 -44.98
CA TYR A 840 -3.85 5.39 -44.04
C TYR A 840 -5.19 4.90 -44.59
#